data_AF-A0A851GZ14-F1
#
_entry.id   AF-A0A851GZ14-F1
#
_cell.length_a   1.000
_cell.length_b   1.000
_cell.length_c   1.000
_cell.angle_alpha   90.00
_cell.angle_beta   90.00
_cell.angle_gamma   90.00
#
_symmetry.space_group_name_H-M   'P 1'
#
loop_
_entity.id
_entity.type
_entity.pdbx_description
1 polymer ?
#
loop_
_entity_poly.entity_id
_entity_poly.type
_entity_poly.pdbx_seq_one_letter_code
_entity_poly.pdbx_strand_id
1 'polypeptide(L)'
;MGRQFFLFLLFVFLSFGIYSSLCAAAFDTTRELVVPKVITDIIVVDGKLNEAVWHQAALANNFRQILPEHNQKPTFSTEVRLIHNSEFLFIGVFCSDTATLVYSNVHRDFNESQMDFFGVVMDGFNDGRTGMAFLVNPGGAQKDLMVFDDIHFDVQWDGLWTVRTSRNDSGWVAEIAIPWQTLRFKNNNGNWKINFFRRMSSKNEFSAWALYPRFASPYRLQFAGIMKVMPPKSQTNFRIQPYSLSQLYQSHTESGKLNKTTLNTGVDMKWAMSPKDVLDITVNTDFAQADIDRHIINLTRSSIYLPERRAFFQENASLFSEGMKADGPIGETMQIIPFLSRRVGLDSNGGVVPIKYGSRYVHRSSKSNYGLMYIRQGEQNRSRSFLISRFSTNLGRQNRIGMLHSSDIMNNDINSTTSADVFIRIKENHSIKAMLSNSYGSNEKLGLAQFVQYDYKSNKMIAALRQAYVSEQYNPRNGFVSRNDVLYFGPMTYLTIQPKWMPSTALFYEPVLMGDFFIKASTGVLQEYRLTGVPLWFTFRNGSAAAVFGFANYQNVENAISILGISIQKGKYRYYQAGTILNTSPFNKWSIQSVFMYGGFYNGTLLNADLSIHFRSSEKLSMMTQIQSFILKRVGYSNASTSIHLLFKQLRYAITPRMIVSSMTQFNLQNRQTGINLRYAWEFRPLSFVYFIYSFNEQNRNNFLKQEQGFIAKISYIHQF
;
A
#
# COMPACT_ATOMS: atom_id res chain seq x y z
N MET A 1 20.52 33.98 11.76
CA MET A 1 20.19 32.87 12.70
C MET A 1 19.95 31.50 12.01
N GLY A 2 19.25 31.40 10.87
CA GLY A 2 18.89 30.10 10.27
C GLY A 2 20.06 29.21 9.83
N ARG A 3 21.13 29.77 9.25
CA ARG A 3 22.28 28.99 8.73
C ARG A 3 23.18 28.38 9.81
N GLN A 4 23.37 29.08 10.94
CA GLN A 4 24.14 28.58 12.08
C GLN A 4 23.36 27.54 12.91
N PHE A 5 22.03 27.71 13.04
CA PHE A 5 21.16 26.72 13.65
C PHE A 5 21.09 25.42 12.83
N PHE A 6 21.11 25.53 11.50
CA PHE A 6 21.17 24.40 10.57
C PHE A 6 22.48 23.59 10.68
N LEU A 7 23.63 24.26 10.76
CA LEU A 7 24.92 23.61 10.95
C LEU A 7 25.05 22.96 12.33
N PHE A 8 24.47 23.57 13.37
CA PHE A 8 24.42 23.00 14.72
C PHE A 8 23.57 21.73 14.79
N LEU A 9 22.38 21.72 14.16
CA LEU A 9 21.53 20.52 14.07
C LEU A 9 22.19 19.40 13.27
N LEU A 10 22.86 19.73 12.15
CA LEU A 10 23.60 18.77 11.34
C LEU A 10 24.75 18.12 12.15
N PHE A 11 25.47 18.92 12.95
CA PHE A 11 26.57 18.46 13.80
C PHE A 11 26.11 17.63 15.01
N VAL A 12 24.96 17.98 15.62
CA VAL A 12 24.33 17.17 16.69
C VAL A 12 23.81 15.83 16.13
N PHE A 13 23.27 15.82 14.91
CA PHE A 13 22.83 14.57 14.25
C PHE A 13 24.01 13.66 13.86
N LEU A 14 25.11 14.24 13.35
CA LEU A 14 26.32 13.50 13.01
C LEU A 14 27.04 12.94 14.25
N SER A 15 27.03 13.66 15.37
CA SER A 15 27.66 13.20 16.62
C SER A 15 26.84 12.11 17.36
N PHE A 16 25.51 12.09 17.24
CA PHE A 16 24.68 10.97 17.72
C PHE A 16 24.82 9.70 16.87
N GLY A 17 25.22 9.82 15.60
CA GLY A 17 25.49 8.68 14.71
C GLY A 17 26.74 7.87 15.11
N ILE A 18 27.68 8.48 15.82
CA ILE A 18 28.97 7.86 16.17
C ILE A 18 28.89 7.04 17.47
N TYR A 19 27.90 7.26 18.34
CA TYR A 19 27.76 6.56 19.62
C TYR A 19 26.87 5.31 19.62
N SER A 20 26.31 4.90 18.46
CA SER A 20 25.43 3.70 18.36
C SER A 20 26.02 2.53 17.58
N SER A 21 27.35 2.46 17.44
CA SER A 21 28.06 1.39 16.72
C SER A 21 28.51 0.21 17.59
N LEU A 22 27.85 -0.05 18.71
CA LEU A 22 28.08 -1.27 19.51
C LEU A 22 26.78 -2.09 19.55
N CYS A 23 26.90 -3.35 19.13
CA CYS A 23 25.83 -4.36 18.95
C CYS A 23 25.04 -4.30 17.63
N ALA A 24 25.74 -4.41 16.50
CA ALA A 24 25.20 -5.23 15.41
C ALA A 24 25.60 -6.68 15.69
N ALA A 25 24.70 -7.45 16.33
CA ALA A 25 24.88 -8.89 16.39
C ALA A 25 24.80 -9.44 14.97
N ALA A 26 25.83 -10.15 14.52
CA ALA A 26 25.76 -10.92 13.29
C ALA A 26 24.67 -12.00 13.46
N PHE A 27 23.59 -11.91 12.69
CA PHE A 27 22.57 -12.95 12.64
C PHE A 27 23.07 -14.07 11.72
N ASP A 28 23.97 -14.91 12.24
CA ASP A 28 24.48 -16.05 11.50
C ASP A 28 23.68 -17.30 11.87
N THR A 29 22.56 -17.53 11.17
CA THR A 29 21.87 -18.83 11.16
C THR A 29 21.26 -19.07 9.77
N THR A 30 22.10 -19.28 8.75
CA THR A 30 21.59 -19.64 7.42
C THR A 30 20.97 -21.03 7.49
N ARG A 31 19.66 -21.10 7.68
CA ARG A 31 18.91 -22.36 7.64
C ARG A 31 18.84 -22.86 6.21
N GLU A 32 18.97 -24.17 6.00
CA GLU A 32 18.86 -24.79 4.68
C GLU A 32 17.72 -25.81 4.60
N LEU A 33 17.12 -25.95 3.42
CA LEU A 33 16.12 -26.97 3.08
C LEU A 33 16.45 -27.56 1.72
N VAL A 34 16.46 -28.89 1.60
CA VAL A 34 16.62 -29.58 0.31
C VAL A 34 15.27 -30.13 -0.09
N VAL A 35 14.66 -29.57 -1.14
CA VAL A 35 13.31 -29.93 -1.59
C VAL A 35 13.40 -31.06 -2.62
N PRO A 36 12.86 -32.25 -2.31
CA PRO A 36 12.96 -33.38 -3.22
C PRO A 36 11.96 -33.28 -4.37
N LYS A 37 12.38 -33.80 -5.52
CA LYS A 37 11.51 -34.05 -6.66
C LYS A 37 10.77 -35.37 -6.47
N VAL A 38 9.46 -35.37 -6.68
CA VAL A 38 8.62 -36.57 -6.62
C VAL A 38 8.08 -36.90 -8.03
N ILE A 39 7.92 -38.19 -8.31
CA ILE A 39 7.48 -38.73 -9.61
C ILE A 39 5.96 -39.03 -9.60
N THR A 40 5.28 -38.88 -8.45
CA THR A 40 3.86 -39.20 -8.34
C THR A 40 2.98 -38.17 -9.06
N ASP A 41 1.93 -38.65 -9.74
CA ASP A 41 1.11 -37.84 -10.63
C ASP A 41 -0.08 -37.14 -9.95
N ILE A 42 -0.45 -37.52 -8.72
CA ILE A 42 -1.68 -36.98 -8.10
C ILE A 42 -1.45 -36.63 -6.64
N ILE A 43 -1.15 -35.35 -6.40
CA ILE A 43 -1.38 -34.68 -5.12
C ILE A 43 -2.70 -33.93 -5.27
N VAL A 44 -3.73 -34.31 -4.50
CA VAL A 44 -5.02 -33.64 -4.55
C VAL A 44 -4.99 -32.53 -3.53
N VAL A 45 -4.93 -31.28 -3.99
CA VAL A 45 -4.96 -30.12 -3.10
C VAL A 45 -6.35 -30.02 -2.46
N ASP A 46 -6.54 -30.69 -1.32
CA ASP A 46 -7.79 -30.78 -0.56
C ASP A 46 -7.66 -30.20 0.86
N GLY A 47 -6.45 -29.82 1.26
CA GLY A 47 -6.17 -29.21 2.55
C GLY A 47 -5.85 -30.25 3.63
N LYS A 48 -5.55 -31.49 3.26
CA LYS A 48 -5.10 -32.57 4.13
C LYS A 48 -3.69 -32.98 3.72
N LEU A 49 -2.90 -33.47 4.67
CA LEU A 49 -1.54 -33.94 4.42
C LEU A 49 -1.45 -35.45 4.68
N ASN A 50 -2.37 -36.22 4.09
CA ASN A 50 -2.53 -37.66 4.33
C ASN A 50 -1.83 -38.53 3.29
N GLU A 51 -1.44 -37.98 2.14
CA GLU A 51 -0.71 -38.72 1.11
C GLU A 51 0.70 -39.09 1.58
N ALA A 52 1.12 -40.32 1.26
CA ALA A 52 2.41 -40.85 1.68
C ALA A 52 3.62 -40.02 1.20
N VAL A 53 3.47 -39.27 0.11
CA VAL A 53 4.52 -38.41 -0.45
C VAL A 53 4.96 -37.31 0.53
N TRP A 54 4.08 -36.87 1.45
CA TRP A 54 4.40 -35.87 2.45
C TRP A 54 5.45 -36.35 3.48
N HIS A 55 5.64 -37.67 3.63
CA HIS A 55 6.70 -38.22 4.49
C HIS A 55 8.10 -38.06 3.89
N GLN A 56 8.20 -37.87 2.57
CA GLN A 56 9.46 -37.63 1.87
C GLN A 56 9.80 -36.14 1.79
N ALA A 57 8.90 -35.27 2.26
CA ALA A 57 9.02 -33.83 2.11
C ALA A 57 10.15 -33.21 2.94
N ALA A 58 10.72 -32.13 2.44
CA ALA A 58 11.62 -31.28 3.20
C ALA A 58 10.86 -30.64 4.37
N LEU A 59 11.33 -30.81 5.61
CA LEU A 59 10.65 -30.32 6.81
C LEU A 59 11.31 -29.03 7.35
N ALA A 60 10.56 -27.94 7.33
CA ALA A 60 10.89 -26.70 8.03
C ALA A 60 10.09 -26.62 9.35
N ASN A 61 10.79 -26.68 10.48
CA ASN A 61 10.21 -26.58 11.81
C ASN A 61 11.02 -25.62 12.70
N ASN A 62 10.84 -25.66 14.02
CA ASN A 62 11.63 -24.86 14.97
C ASN A 62 11.54 -23.35 14.71
N PHE A 63 10.35 -22.83 14.42
CA PHE A 63 10.11 -21.39 14.28
C PHE A 63 10.54 -20.64 15.55
N ARG A 64 10.81 -19.34 15.40
CA ARG A 64 11.20 -18.43 16.47
C ARG A 64 10.33 -17.19 16.43
N GLN A 65 9.97 -16.68 17.60
CA GLN A 65 9.20 -15.45 17.73
C GLN A 65 10.01 -14.24 17.26
N ILE A 66 9.34 -13.38 16.50
CA ILE A 66 9.75 -12.00 16.22
C ILE A 66 9.07 -11.06 17.22
N LEU A 67 7.78 -11.32 17.47
CA LEU A 67 6.94 -10.68 18.49
C LEU A 67 6.17 -11.78 19.25
N PRO A 68 5.85 -11.59 20.54
CA PRO A 68 6.23 -10.45 21.38
C PRO A 68 7.69 -10.52 21.87
N GLU A 69 8.23 -11.72 22.04
CA GLU A 69 9.55 -11.94 22.65
C GLU A 69 10.53 -12.49 21.62
N HIS A 70 11.46 -11.64 21.19
CA HIS A 70 12.34 -11.97 20.07
C HIS A 70 13.23 -13.19 20.37
N ASN A 71 13.32 -14.10 19.40
CA ASN A 71 14.08 -15.36 19.45
C ASN A 71 13.58 -16.40 20.48
N GLN A 72 12.37 -16.24 21.03
CA GLN A 72 11.76 -17.27 21.87
C GLN A 72 11.04 -18.35 21.05
N LYS A 73 10.72 -19.48 21.68
CA LYS A 73 9.85 -20.50 21.07
C LYS A 73 8.43 -19.93 20.92
N PRO A 74 7.76 -20.15 19.78
CA PRO A 74 6.37 -19.75 19.60
C PRO A 74 5.44 -20.50 20.55
N THR A 75 4.27 -19.93 20.83
CA THR A 75 3.27 -20.56 21.71
C THR A 75 2.82 -21.92 21.18
N PHE A 76 2.64 -22.03 19.85
CA PHE A 76 2.34 -23.27 19.17
C PHE A 76 3.33 -23.53 18.04
N SER A 77 3.56 -24.82 17.74
CA SER A 77 4.45 -25.21 16.66
C SER A 77 3.86 -24.92 15.28
N THR A 78 4.75 -24.73 14.32
CA THR A 78 4.43 -24.65 12.89
C THR A 78 5.40 -25.57 12.16
N GLU A 79 4.84 -26.43 11.31
CA GLU A 79 5.58 -27.35 10.45
C GLU A 79 5.25 -27.03 9.00
N VAL A 80 6.30 -26.94 8.17
CA VAL A 80 6.15 -26.73 6.73
C VAL A 80 6.86 -27.87 6.01
N ARG A 81 6.16 -28.51 5.09
CA ARG A 81 6.63 -29.60 4.24
C ARG A 81 6.69 -29.11 2.80
N LEU A 82 7.80 -29.35 2.11
CA LEU A 82 7.96 -28.98 0.70
C LEU A 82 8.37 -30.18 -0.15
N ILE A 83 7.72 -30.31 -1.30
CA ILE A 83 8.05 -31.26 -2.38
C ILE A 83 7.73 -30.59 -3.71
N HIS A 84 8.26 -31.13 -4.81
CA HIS A 84 7.90 -30.63 -6.13
C HIS A 84 7.84 -31.73 -7.18
N ASN A 85 7.06 -31.52 -8.23
CA ASN A 85 7.12 -32.33 -9.45
C ASN A 85 7.51 -31.44 -10.65
N SER A 86 7.24 -31.88 -11.88
CA SER A 86 7.51 -31.10 -13.10
C SER A 86 6.58 -29.91 -13.31
N GLU A 87 5.44 -29.87 -12.63
CA GLU A 87 4.39 -28.87 -12.86
C GLU A 87 4.25 -27.89 -11.69
N PHE A 88 4.36 -28.37 -10.46
CA PHE A 88 4.11 -27.59 -9.24
C PHE A 88 5.23 -27.73 -8.21
N LEU A 89 5.41 -26.65 -7.46
CA LEU A 89 5.96 -26.66 -6.11
C LEU A 89 4.80 -26.79 -5.12
N PHE A 90 4.85 -27.80 -4.25
CA PHE A 90 3.85 -28.03 -3.21
C PHE A 90 4.37 -27.63 -1.84
N ILE A 91 3.51 -26.99 -1.04
CA ILE A 91 3.80 -26.56 0.33
C ILE A 91 2.66 -27.02 1.22
N GLY A 92 2.95 -28.00 2.08
CA GLY A 92 2.05 -28.48 3.13
C GLY A 92 2.38 -27.81 4.45
N VAL A 93 1.41 -27.20 5.09
CA VAL A 93 1.61 -26.44 6.33
C VAL A 93 0.70 -27.01 7.40
N PHE A 94 1.27 -27.35 8.55
CA PHE A 94 0.51 -27.63 9.76
C PHE A 94 0.82 -26.59 10.82
N CYS A 95 -0.20 -25.82 11.17
CA CYS A 95 -0.16 -24.84 12.23
C CYS A 95 -0.89 -25.41 13.44
N SER A 96 -0.16 -25.90 14.44
CA SER A 96 -0.79 -26.27 15.71
C SER A 96 -1.45 -25.03 16.30
N ASP A 97 -2.71 -25.15 16.69
CA ASP A 97 -3.48 -24.03 17.23
C ASP A 97 -4.75 -24.53 17.93
N THR A 98 -4.73 -24.55 19.25
CA THR A 98 -5.94 -24.81 20.06
C THR A 98 -6.67 -23.52 20.42
N ALA A 99 -6.15 -22.35 20.03
CA ALA A 99 -6.78 -21.07 20.32
C ALA A 99 -7.92 -20.77 19.34
N THR A 100 -8.70 -19.74 19.66
CA THR A 100 -9.67 -19.20 18.72
C THR A 100 -8.94 -18.48 17.60
N LEU A 101 -9.03 -19.03 16.39
CA LEU A 101 -8.51 -18.40 15.17
C LEU A 101 -9.31 -17.13 14.86
N VAL A 102 -8.59 -16.09 14.48
CA VAL A 102 -9.12 -14.79 14.11
C VAL A 102 -8.90 -14.58 12.63
N TYR A 103 -9.92 -14.89 11.84
CA TYR A 103 -9.98 -14.52 10.44
C TYR A 103 -11.42 -14.16 10.09
N SER A 104 -11.56 -13.21 9.18
CA SER A 104 -12.84 -12.85 8.57
C SER A 104 -12.53 -12.46 7.13
N ASN A 105 -13.55 -12.18 6.32
CA ASN A 105 -13.32 -11.63 4.98
C ASN A 105 -12.42 -12.57 4.15
N VAL A 106 -12.85 -13.83 3.99
CA VAL A 106 -12.14 -14.94 3.31
C VAL A 106 -11.97 -14.74 1.78
N HIS A 107 -11.78 -13.51 1.34
CA HIS A 107 -11.49 -13.13 -0.03
C HIS A 107 -9.99 -12.96 -0.29
N ARG A 108 -9.59 -13.00 -1.56
CA ARG A 108 -8.24 -12.64 -2.00
C ARG A 108 -7.87 -11.23 -1.51
N ASP A 109 -6.60 -11.01 -1.21
CA ASP A 109 -6.02 -9.74 -0.74
C ASP A 109 -6.54 -9.25 0.62
N PHE A 110 -6.73 -10.20 1.56
CA PHE A 110 -7.08 -9.89 2.93
C PHE A 110 -6.03 -9.02 3.64
N ASN A 111 -6.47 -8.29 4.69
CA ASN A 111 -5.57 -7.50 5.52
C ASN A 111 -4.92 -8.40 6.59
N GLU A 112 -3.65 -8.75 6.36
CA GLU A 112 -2.82 -9.63 7.16
C GLU A 112 -2.49 -9.06 8.55
N SER A 113 -2.60 -7.74 8.75
CA SER A 113 -2.28 -7.12 10.05
C SER A 113 -3.31 -7.45 11.15
N GLN A 114 -4.49 -7.94 10.77
CA GLN A 114 -5.65 -8.12 11.66
C GLN A 114 -6.10 -9.57 11.79
N MET A 115 -5.38 -10.53 11.21
CA MET A 115 -5.83 -11.91 11.08
C MET A 115 -4.71 -12.93 11.28
N ASP A 116 -5.08 -14.15 11.64
CA ASP A 116 -4.21 -15.31 11.56
C ASP A 116 -3.88 -15.60 10.10
N PHE A 117 -2.59 -15.81 9.82
CA PHE A 117 -2.13 -16.19 8.50
C PHE A 117 -0.80 -16.93 8.57
N PHE A 118 -0.55 -17.73 7.54
CA PHE A 118 0.76 -18.26 7.18
C PHE A 118 1.25 -17.59 5.90
N GLY A 119 2.54 -17.28 5.84
CA GLY A 119 3.17 -16.69 4.67
C GLY A 119 4.47 -17.40 4.31
N VAL A 120 4.74 -17.49 3.00
CA VAL A 120 6.03 -17.87 2.43
C VAL A 120 6.51 -16.75 1.52
N VAL A 121 7.79 -16.41 1.60
CA VAL A 121 8.47 -15.53 0.63
C VAL A 121 9.63 -16.26 -0.01
N MET A 122 9.76 -16.16 -1.34
CA MET A 122 10.78 -16.85 -2.12
C MET A 122 11.47 -15.91 -3.11
N ASP A 123 12.79 -16.05 -3.19
CA ASP A 123 13.64 -15.42 -4.21
C ASP A 123 14.23 -16.49 -5.11
N GLY A 124 13.61 -16.67 -6.28
CA GLY A 124 14.08 -17.63 -7.29
C GLY A 124 15.28 -17.17 -8.12
N PHE A 125 15.73 -15.92 -7.95
CA PHE A 125 16.93 -15.39 -8.60
C PHE A 125 18.15 -15.42 -7.66
N ASN A 126 17.93 -15.56 -6.36
CA ASN A 126 18.92 -15.52 -5.29
C ASN A 126 19.75 -14.23 -5.34
N ASP A 127 19.09 -13.11 -5.57
CA ASP A 127 19.71 -11.78 -5.56
C ASP A 127 19.56 -11.05 -4.21
N GLY A 128 18.72 -11.58 -3.31
CA GLY A 128 18.44 -11.01 -1.99
C GLY A 128 17.63 -9.72 -2.04
N ARG A 129 17.09 -9.36 -3.21
CA ARG A 129 16.37 -8.11 -3.47
C ARG A 129 14.94 -8.37 -3.90
N THR A 130 14.73 -9.38 -4.73
CA THR A 130 13.43 -9.66 -5.34
C THR A 130 12.78 -10.88 -4.69
N GLY A 131 11.51 -10.75 -4.35
CA GLY A 131 10.76 -11.83 -3.72
C GLY A 131 9.33 -11.91 -4.22
N MET A 132 8.80 -13.13 -4.31
CA MET A 132 7.35 -13.37 -4.42
C MET A 132 6.88 -13.91 -3.09
N ALA A 133 5.83 -13.34 -2.53
CA ALA A 133 5.24 -13.82 -1.30
C ALA A 133 3.82 -14.34 -1.54
N PHE A 134 3.48 -15.43 -0.87
CA PHE A 134 2.18 -16.09 -0.90
C PHE A 134 1.71 -16.28 0.54
N LEU A 135 0.55 -15.74 0.85
CA LEU A 135 -0.04 -15.72 2.18
C LEU A 135 -1.41 -16.41 2.12
N VAL A 136 -1.71 -17.20 3.15
CA VAL A 136 -2.99 -17.87 3.31
C VAL A 136 -3.49 -17.70 4.74
N ASN A 137 -4.79 -17.44 4.90
CA ASN A 137 -5.45 -17.48 6.21
C ASN A 137 -6.14 -18.85 6.43
N PRO A 138 -6.52 -19.20 7.67
CA PRO A 138 -7.15 -20.50 7.94
C PRO A 138 -8.47 -20.75 7.17
N GLY A 139 -9.14 -19.69 6.72
CA GLY A 139 -10.35 -19.76 5.88
C GLY A 139 -10.08 -19.95 4.38
N GLY A 140 -8.82 -20.18 3.97
CA GLY A 140 -8.44 -20.43 2.59
C GLY A 140 -8.35 -19.18 1.71
N ALA A 141 -8.38 -17.99 2.32
CA ALA A 141 -8.19 -16.73 1.60
C ALA A 141 -6.73 -16.58 1.16
N GLN A 142 -6.54 -16.13 -0.08
CA GLN A 142 -5.23 -15.97 -0.69
C GLN A 142 -4.77 -14.52 -0.62
N LYS A 143 -3.47 -14.29 -0.50
CA LYS A 143 -2.86 -12.99 -0.77
C LYS A 143 -1.50 -13.23 -1.36
N ASP A 144 -1.12 -12.41 -2.33
CA ASP A 144 0.19 -12.51 -2.94
C ASP A 144 0.70 -11.13 -3.36
N LEU A 145 2.02 -11.02 -3.45
CA LEU A 145 2.68 -9.76 -3.74
C LEU A 145 4.12 -10.01 -4.23
N MET A 146 4.62 -9.06 -5.01
CA MET A 146 6.06 -8.97 -5.29
C MET A 146 6.74 -7.94 -4.38
N VAL A 147 7.97 -8.25 -3.98
CA VAL A 147 8.83 -7.40 -3.14
C VAL A 147 10.08 -7.03 -3.90
N PHE A 148 10.50 -5.76 -3.78
CA PHE A 148 11.79 -5.27 -4.27
C PHE A 148 12.51 -4.45 -3.20
N ASP A 149 13.74 -4.86 -2.89
CA ASP A 149 14.64 -4.21 -1.92
C ASP A 149 14.01 -3.99 -0.52
N ASP A 150 13.00 -4.81 -0.16
CA ASP A 150 12.18 -4.71 1.06
C ASP A 150 11.53 -3.34 1.34
N ILE A 151 11.51 -2.46 0.33
CA ILE A 151 10.99 -1.08 0.40
C ILE A 151 9.88 -0.83 -0.62
N HIS A 152 9.79 -1.67 -1.65
CA HIS A 152 8.78 -1.58 -2.70
C HIS A 152 7.96 -2.87 -2.74
N PHE A 153 6.65 -2.74 -2.77
CA PHE A 153 5.71 -3.85 -2.73
C PHE A 153 4.66 -3.67 -3.81
N ASP A 154 4.55 -4.64 -4.73
CA ASP A 154 3.45 -4.71 -5.69
C ASP A 154 2.39 -5.67 -5.12
N VAL A 155 1.56 -5.14 -4.21
CA VAL A 155 0.51 -5.89 -3.45
C VAL A 155 -0.72 -6.25 -4.27
N GLN A 156 -0.65 -6.04 -5.58
CA GLN A 156 -1.72 -6.28 -6.55
C GLN A 156 -1.22 -7.20 -7.67
N TRP A 157 0.00 -7.73 -7.53
CA TRP A 157 0.45 -8.81 -8.38
C TRP A 157 -0.36 -10.05 -8.02
N ASP A 158 -1.06 -10.61 -9.01
CA ASP A 158 -1.83 -11.83 -8.86
C ASP A 158 -1.16 -13.02 -9.57
N GLY A 159 -0.57 -13.90 -8.77
CA GLY A 159 -0.09 -15.20 -9.16
C GLY A 159 -1.24 -16.21 -9.35
N LEU A 160 -1.02 -17.18 -10.24
CA LEU A 160 -1.91 -18.33 -10.39
C LEU A 160 -1.43 -19.44 -9.47
N TRP A 161 -2.14 -19.70 -8.38
CA TRP A 161 -1.81 -20.74 -7.41
C TRP A 161 -3.08 -21.20 -6.71
N THR A 162 -3.07 -22.43 -6.19
CA THR A 162 -4.23 -23.03 -5.52
C THR A 162 -3.88 -23.32 -4.07
N VAL A 163 -4.86 -23.09 -3.18
CA VAL A 163 -4.78 -23.50 -1.79
C VAL A 163 -6.08 -24.12 -1.33
N ARG A 164 -5.98 -25.11 -0.45
CA ARG A 164 -7.08 -25.59 0.39
C ARG A 164 -6.63 -25.62 1.84
N THR A 165 -7.58 -25.36 2.73
CA THR A 165 -7.34 -25.41 4.16
C THR A 165 -8.33 -26.36 4.81
N SER A 166 -7.89 -26.99 5.89
CA SER A 166 -8.76 -27.78 6.77
C SER A 166 -8.43 -27.45 8.22
N ARG A 167 -9.35 -27.77 9.13
CA ARG A 167 -9.19 -27.54 10.56
C ARG A 167 -9.62 -28.76 11.34
N ASN A 168 -8.91 -29.03 12.43
CA ASN A 168 -9.29 -29.98 13.45
C ASN A 168 -8.98 -29.40 14.85
N ASP A 169 -9.16 -30.21 15.89
CA ASP A 169 -8.96 -29.77 17.28
C ASP A 169 -7.49 -29.48 17.63
N SER A 170 -6.54 -29.98 16.83
CA SER A 170 -5.10 -29.79 17.04
C SER A 170 -4.55 -28.53 16.33
N GLY A 171 -5.27 -27.98 15.36
CA GLY A 171 -4.83 -26.84 14.57
C GLY A 171 -5.48 -26.75 13.20
N TRP A 172 -4.81 -26.08 12.29
CA TRP A 172 -5.24 -25.94 10.90
C TRP A 172 -4.12 -26.30 9.92
N VAL A 173 -4.55 -26.80 8.77
CA VAL A 173 -3.68 -27.23 7.67
C VAL A 173 -3.90 -26.28 6.51
N ALA A 174 -2.83 -25.93 5.80
CA ALA A 174 -2.90 -25.38 4.46
C ALA A 174 -2.11 -26.26 3.51
N GLU A 175 -2.71 -26.55 2.36
CA GLU A 175 -2.06 -27.27 1.29
C GLU A 175 -2.05 -26.37 0.05
N ILE A 176 -0.85 -26.01 -0.39
CA ILE A 176 -0.61 -25.00 -1.41
C ILE A 176 0.08 -25.67 -2.61
N ALA A 177 -0.44 -25.44 -3.81
CA ALA A 177 0.21 -25.79 -5.06
C ALA A 177 0.48 -24.55 -5.91
N ILE A 178 1.76 -24.33 -6.24
CA ILE A 178 2.21 -23.21 -7.06
C ILE A 178 2.78 -23.76 -8.37
N PRO A 179 2.13 -23.53 -9.51
CA PRO A 179 2.68 -23.86 -10.82
C PRO A 179 4.06 -23.21 -11.01
N TRP A 180 5.01 -23.93 -11.58
CA TRP A 180 6.32 -23.36 -11.89
C TRP A 180 6.24 -22.13 -12.81
N GLN A 181 5.24 -22.08 -13.70
CA GLN A 181 4.97 -20.94 -14.58
C GLN A 181 4.54 -19.66 -13.85
N THR A 182 4.09 -19.76 -12.59
CA THR A 182 3.76 -18.61 -11.74
C THR A 182 5.01 -18.02 -11.09
N LEU A 183 6.03 -18.85 -10.86
CA LEU A 183 7.27 -18.46 -10.19
C LEU A 183 8.27 -17.86 -11.17
N ARG A 184 8.95 -16.79 -10.75
CA ARG A 184 10.09 -16.22 -11.46
C ARG A 184 11.39 -16.74 -10.88
N PHE A 185 12.21 -17.39 -11.70
CA PHE A 185 13.47 -17.99 -11.27
C PHE A 185 14.51 -18.06 -12.38
N LYS A 186 15.77 -18.28 -11.99
CA LYS A 186 16.88 -18.50 -12.93
C LYS A 186 16.93 -19.99 -13.32
N ASN A 187 17.03 -20.28 -14.63
CA ASN A 187 17.34 -21.63 -15.09
C ASN A 187 18.71 -22.07 -14.55
N ASN A 188 18.79 -23.29 -14.00
CA ASN A 188 20.01 -24.01 -13.58
C ASN A 188 20.65 -23.64 -12.23
N ASN A 189 20.03 -22.79 -11.39
CA ASN A 189 20.52 -22.57 -10.03
C ASN A 189 19.49 -23.05 -9.01
N GLY A 190 19.86 -24.09 -8.26
CA GLY A 190 18.95 -24.69 -7.29
C GLY A 190 18.85 -23.97 -5.95
N ASN A 191 19.63 -22.92 -5.69
CA ASN A 191 19.60 -22.21 -4.42
C ASN A 191 18.68 -21.00 -4.52
N TRP A 192 17.56 -21.02 -3.82
CA TRP A 192 16.63 -19.92 -3.66
C TRP A 192 16.70 -19.40 -2.23
N LYS A 193 16.39 -18.12 -2.01
CA LYS A 193 16.19 -17.64 -0.62
C LYS A 193 14.74 -17.87 -0.24
N ILE A 194 14.50 -18.38 0.98
CA ILE A 194 13.15 -18.66 1.47
C ILE A 194 13.00 -18.26 2.93
N ASN A 195 11.82 -17.75 3.27
CA ASN A 195 11.40 -17.67 4.66
C ASN A 195 9.91 -18.01 4.80
N PHE A 196 9.57 -18.59 5.94
CA PHE A 196 8.21 -18.87 6.35
C PHE A 196 7.89 -18.05 7.59
N PHE A 197 6.67 -17.55 7.68
CA PHE A 197 6.24 -16.75 8.81
C PHE A 197 4.77 -16.97 9.12
N ARG A 198 4.42 -16.86 10.40
CA ARG A 198 3.07 -17.06 10.90
C ARG A 198 2.68 -15.91 11.82
N ARG A 199 1.48 -15.40 11.64
CA ARG A 199 0.80 -14.51 12.59
C ARG A 199 -0.21 -15.32 13.37
N MET A 200 -0.12 -15.27 14.69
CA MET A 200 -1.17 -15.73 15.59
C MET A 200 -1.82 -14.53 16.26
N SER A 201 -3.00 -14.16 15.79
CA SER A 201 -3.62 -12.88 16.15
C SER A 201 -4.11 -12.85 17.59
N SER A 202 -4.63 -13.98 18.09
CA SER A 202 -5.16 -14.10 19.46
C SER A 202 -4.15 -13.75 20.57
N LYS A 203 -2.84 -13.86 20.31
CA LYS A 203 -1.76 -13.47 21.24
C LYS A 203 -0.87 -12.34 20.72
N ASN A 204 -1.24 -11.69 19.62
CA ASN A 204 -0.39 -10.71 18.92
C ASN A 204 1.03 -11.27 18.62
N GLU A 205 1.12 -12.57 18.34
CA GLU A 205 2.39 -13.27 18.16
C GLU A 205 2.75 -13.32 16.67
N PHE A 206 4.02 -13.07 16.36
CA PHE A 206 4.57 -13.22 15.01
C PHE A 206 5.80 -14.10 15.10
N SER A 207 5.85 -15.18 14.32
CA SER A 207 6.99 -16.10 14.30
C SER A 207 7.49 -16.33 12.88
N ALA A 208 8.77 -16.68 12.76
CA ALA A 208 9.42 -16.96 11.49
C ALA A 208 10.35 -18.17 11.58
N TRP A 209 10.56 -18.83 10.44
CA TRP A 209 11.50 -19.95 10.34
C TRP A 209 12.95 -19.46 10.36
N ALA A 210 13.32 -18.57 9.44
CA ALA A 210 14.58 -17.84 9.50
C ALA A 210 14.40 -16.55 10.30
N LEU A 211 15.17 -16.39 11.37
CA LEU A 211 15.07 -15.25 12.29
C LEU A 211 15.60 -13.98 11.63
N TYR A 212 14.90 -12.86 11.83
CA TYR A 212 15.32 -11.55 11.35
C TYR A 212 15.08 -10.47 12.43
N PRO A 213 15.83 -9.35 12.43
CA PRO A 213 15.64 -8.29 13.41
C PRO A 213 14.24 -7.69 13.37
N ARG A 214 13.67 -7.30 14.52
CA ARG A 214 12.32 -6.68 14.59
C ARG A 214 12.15 -5.41 13.75
N PHE A 215 13.23 -4.69 13.47
CA PHE A 215 13.18 -3.49 12.60
C PHE A 215 13.09 -3.82 11.11
N ALA A 216 13.33 -5.08 10.74
CA ALA A 216 13.19 -5.59 9.38
C ALA A 216 11.83 -6.30 9.21
N SER A 217 11.49 -6.60 7.96
CA SER A 217 10.31 -7.38 7.60
C SER A 217 10.72 -8.81 7.21
N PRO A 218 9.79 -9.78 7.19
CA PRO A 218 10.09 -11.13 6.69
C PRO A 218 10.54 -11.12 5.22
N TYR A 219 10.26 -10.03 4.51
CA TYR A 219 10.61 -9.82 3.11
C TYR A 219 12.03 -9.32 2.89
N ARG A 220 12.81 -9.06 3.96
CA ARG A 220 14.23 -8.72 3.86
C ARG A 220 15.06 -10.00 3.67
N LEU A 221 15.10 -10.47 2.43
CA LEU A 221 15.67 -11.75 2.00
C LEU A 221 17.17 -11.94 2.25
N GLN A 222 17.89 -10.90 2.70
CA GLN A 222 19.24 -11.07 3.23
C GLN A 222 19.27 -11.99 4.47
N PHE A 223 18.19 -12.01 5.26
CA PHE A 223 18.05 -12.82 6.47
C PHE A 223 17.28 -14.14 6.24
N ALA A 224 16.89 -14.42 5.00
CA ALA A 224 16.17 -15.64 4.64
C ALA A 224 17.13 -16.85 4.62
N GLY A 225 16.58 -18.04 4.86
CA GLY A 225 17.30 -19.30 4.66
C GLY A 225 17.45 -19.65 3.18
N ILE A 226 18.09 -20.78 2.89
CA ILE A 226 18.33 -21.28 1.55
C ILE A 226 17.46 -22.51 1.28
N MET A 227 16.70 -22.47 0.19
CA MET A 227 16.00 -23.62 -0.38
C MET A 227 16.80 -24.15 -1.57
N LYS A 228 17.23 -25.41 -1.49
CA LYS A 228 17.86 -26.17 -2.57
C LYS A 228 16.76 -26.94 -3.31
N VAL A 229 16.40 -26.49 -4.51
CA VAL A 229 15.33 -27.05 -5.35
C VAL A 229 15.76 -27.09 -6.81
N MET A 230 15.34 -28.09 -7.59
CA MET A 230 15.66 -28.17 -9.02
C MET A 230 14.42 -27.87 -9.86
N PRO A 231 14.15 -26.59 -10.20
CA PRO A 231 12.96 -26.24 -10.97
C PRO A 231 13.06 -26.79 -12.41
N PRO A 232 11.93 -27.05 -13.09
CA PRO A 232 11.93 -27.34 -14.51
C PRO A 232 12.43 -26.14 -15.32
N LYS A 233 12.73 -26.34 -16.60
CA LYS A 233 13.08 -25.24 -17.51
C LYS A 233 11.91 -24.25 -17.56
N SER A 234 12.19 -22.97 -17.29
CA SER A 234 11.18 -21.92 -17.40
C SER A 234 10.59 -21.88 -18.81
N GLN A 235 9.26 -21.81 -18.89
CA GLN A 235 8.49 -21.68 -20.11
C GLN A 235 7.94 -20.25 -20.25
N THR A 236 7.71 -19.82 -21.49
CA THR A 236 6.96 -18.60 -21.77
C THR A 236 5.53 -18.75 -21.25
N ASN A 237 4.95 -17.68 -20.69
CA ASN A 237 3.59 -17.69 -20.21
C ASN A 237 2.80 -16.56 -20.90
N PHE A 238 1.80 -16.94 -21.69
CA PHE A 238 0.91 -15.99 -22.37
C PHE A 238 -0.50 -16.11 -21.79
N ARG A 239 -1.07 -14.97 -21.40
CA ARG A 239 -2.41 -14.87 -20.85
C ARG A 239 -3.23 -13.87 -21.64
N ILE A 240 -4.48 -14.23 -21.92
CA ILE A 240 -5.47 -13.35 -22.54
C ILE A 240 -6.71 -13.32 -21.65
N GLN A 241 -7.26 -12.12 -21.47
CA GLN A 241 -8.43 -11.87 -20.65
C GLN A 241 -9.41 -10.96 -21.41
N PRO A 242 -10.21 -11.51 -22.34
CA PRO A 242 -11.34 -10.79 -22.89
C PRO A 242 -12.35 -10.47 -21.78
N TYR A 243 -13.04 -9.34 -21.96
CA TYR A 243 -14.19 -9.00 -21.14
C TYR A 243 -15.30 -8.36 -21.97
N SER A 244 -16.52 -8.52 -21.46
CA SER A 244 -17.70 -7.81 -21.94
C SER A 244 -18.43 -7.19 -20.75
N LEU A 245 -18.84 -5.93 -20.91
CA LEU A 245 -19.49 -5.14 -19.87
C LEU A 245 -20.69 -4.40 -20.47
N SER A 246 -21.86 -4.58 -19.85
CA SER A 246 -23.07 -3.80 -20.10
C SER A 246 -23.28 -2.84 -18.94
N GLN A 247 -23.51 -1.57 -19.23
CA GLN A 247 -23.82 -0.55 -18.25
C GLN A 247 -25.11 0.18 -18.61
N LEU A 248 -26.03 0.23 -17.65
CA LEU A 248 -27.20 1.07 -17.66
C LEU A 248 -26.92 2.26 -16.74
N TYR A 249 -27.02 3.47 -17.25
CA TYR A 249 -26.83 4.71 -16.49
C TYR A 249 -28.05 5.60 -16.63
N GLN A 250 -28.54 6.09 -15.50
CA GLN A 250 -29.64 7.05 -15.44
C GLN A 250 -29.19 8.25 -14.62
N SER A 251 -29.42 9.45 -15.12
CA SER A 251 -29.15 10.69 -14.39
C SER A 251 -30.37 11.60 -14.45
N HIS A 252 -30.75 12.14 -13.30
CA HIS A 252 -31.75 13.18 -13.18
C HIS A 252 -31.07 14.46 -12.71
N THR A 253 -31.10 15.47 -13.58
CA THR A 253 -30.47 16.78 -13.38
C THR A 253 -31.47 17.89 -13.68
N GLU A 254 -31.14 19.14 -13.35
CA GLU A 254 -31.94 20.31 -13.74
C GLU A 254 -32.19 20.35 -15.25
N SER A 255 -31.24 19.83 -16.05
CA SER A 255 -31.35 19.73 -17.52
C SER A 255 -32.20 18.56 -18.03
N GLY A 256 -32.82 17.77 -17.14
CA GLY A 256 -33.72 16.68 -17.49
C GLY A 256 -33.19 15.28 -17.10
N LYS A 257 -33.88 14.25 -17.62
CA LYS A 257 -33.51 12.84 -17.45
C LYS A 257 -32.63 12.38 -18.62
N LEU A 258 -31.48 11.80 -18.29
CA LEU A 258 -30.59 11.13 -19.24
C LEU A 258 -30.58 9.64 -18.94
N ASN A 259 -30.95 8.82 -19.93
CA ASN A 259 -30.78 7.38 -19.87
C ASN A 259 -29.76 6.96 -20.93
N LYS A 260 -28.73 6.25 -20.52
CA LYS A 260 -27.66 5.77 -21.41
C LYS A 260 -27.41 4.30 -21.16
N THR A 261 -27.39 3.53 -22.24
CA THR A 261 -26.95 2.13 -22.24
C THR A 261 -25.68 2.05 -23.03
N THR A 262 -24.64 1.46 -22.44
CA THR A 262 -23.35 1.24 -23.12
C THR A 262 -22.96 -0.21 -23.02
N LEU A 263 -22.58 -0.78 -24.16
CA LEU A 263 -21.91 -2.06 -24.24
C LEU A 263 -20.44 -1.81 -24.57
N ASN A 264 -19.55 -2.28 -23.71
CA ASN A 264 -18.12 -2.15 -23.86
C ASN A 264 -17.48 -3.53 -23.88
N THR A 265 -16.60 -3.75 -24.85
CA THR A 265 -15.76 -4.95 -24.94
C THR A 265 -14.31 -4.54 -24.98
N GLY A 266 -13.47 -5.31 -24.31
CA GLY A 266 -12.03 -5.09 -24.28
C GLY A 266 -11.28 -6.38 -24.05
N VAL A 267 -9.96 -6.29 -24.18
CA VAL A 267 -9.07 -7.42 -23.97
C VAL A 267 -7.79 -6.94 -23.31
N ASP A 268 -7.41 -7.65 -22.24
CA ASP A 268 -6.12 -7.52 -21.62
C ASP A 268 -5.27 -8.74 -21.98
N MET A 269 -4.03 -8.52 -22.40
CA MET A 269 -3.08 -9.56 -22.74
C MET A 269 -1.82 -9.38 -21.90
N LYS A 270 -1.21 -10.49 -21.54
CA LYS A 270 0.02 -10.51 -20.79
C LYS A 270 0.93 -11.62 -21.27
N TRP A 271 2.13 -11.23 -21.68
CA TRP A 271 3.13 -12.13 -22.20
C TRP A 271 4.39 -12.05 -21.33
N ALA A 272 4.58 -13.02 -20.46
CA ALA A 272 5.86 -13.26 -19.81
C ALA A 272 6.76 -14.04 -20.78
N MET A 273 7.54 -13.29 -21.57
CA MET A 273 8.47 -13.82 -22.57
C MET A 273 9.64 -14.56 -21.90
N SER A 274 10.00 -14.15 -20.68
CA SER A 274 10.99 -14.82 -19.84
C SER A 274 10.67 -14.55 -18.35
N PRO A 275 11.35 -15.19 -17.39
CA PRO A 275 11.24 -14.81 -15.96
C PRO A 275 11.52 -13.34 -15.67
N LYS A 276 12.20 -12.64 -16.60
CA LYS A 276 12.64 -11.26 -16.47
C LYS A 276 11.81 -10.28 -17.29
N ASP A 277 11.17 -10.75 -18.37
CA ASP A 277 10.55 -9.93 -19.41
C ASP A 277 9.04 -10.14 -19.45
N VAL A 278 8.27 -9.07 -19.23
CA VAL A 278 6.81 -9.07 -19.23
C VAL A 278 6.29 -7.95 -20.12
N LEU A 279 5.40 -8.29 -21.04
CA LEU A 279 4.65 -7.34 -21.86
C LEU A 279 3.16 -7.43 -21.51
N ASP A 280 2.60 -6.32 -21.04
CA ASP A 280 1.16 -6.14 -20.82
C ASP A 280 0.59 -5.29 -21.97
N ILE A 281 -0.54 -5.68 -22.53
CA ILE A 281 -1.27 -4.94 -23.57
C ILE A 281 -2.74 -4.86 -23.13
N THR A 282 -3.35 -3.70 -23.28
CA THR A 282 -4.79 -3.49 -23.06
C THR A 282 -5.40 -2.79 -24.26
N VAL A 283 -6.58 -3.26 -24.67
CA VAL A 283 -7.41 -2.62 -25.69
C VAL A 283 -8.78 -2.39 -25.09
N ASN A 284 -9.22 -1.13 -25.08
CA ASN A 284 -10.37 -0.65 -24.32
C ASN A 284 -10.30 -1.17 -22.88
N THR A 285 -9.46 -0.56 -22.03
CA THR A 285 -9.32 -1.07 -20.65
C THR A 285 -10.63 -0.92 -19.86
N ASP A 286 -10.88 -1.84 -18.93
CA ASP A 286 -11.95 -1.67 -17.98
C ASP A 286 -11.53 -0.82 -16.77
N PHE A 287 -12.39 0.13 -16.37
CA PHE A 287 -12.27 0.90 -15.13
C PHE A 287 -13.39 0.62 -14.14
N ALA A 288 -14.43 -0.13 -14.52
CA ALA A 288 -15.59 -0.43 -13.67
C ALA A 288 -15.27 -1.37 -12.51
N GLN A 289 -14.13 -2.07 -12.55
CA GLN A 289 -13.66 -2.93 -11.45
C GLN A 289 -13.04 -2.15 -10.28
N ALA A 290 -12.64 -0.90 -10.47
CA ALA A 290 -12.02 -0.11 -9.41
C ALA A 290 -13.06 0.30 -8.37
N ASP A 291 -12.78 0.03 -7.09
CA ASP A 291 -13.62 0.49 -5.98
C ASP A 291 -13.75 2.01 -6.02
N ILE A 292 -14.98 2.52 -5.80
CA ILE A 292 -15.27 3.97 -5.79
C ILE A 292 -14.39 4.68 -4.75
N ASP A 293 -13.88 5.85 -5.12
CA ASP A 293 -13.14 6.70 -4.21
C ASP A 293 -14.06 7.22 -3.09
N ARG A 294 -13.56 7.18 -1.85
CA ARG A 294 -14.25 7.78 -0.71
C ARG A 294 -14.24 9.29 -0.87
N HIS A 295 -15.32 9.97 -0.50
CA HIS A 295 -15.23 11.42 -0.32
C HIS A 295 -14.33 11.71 0.88
N ILE A 296 -13.26 12.45 0.64
CA ILE A 296 -12.28 12.87 1.65
C ILE A 296 -12.49 14.36 1.92
N ILE A 297 -12.64 14.73 3.19
CA ILE A 297 -12.65 16.14 3.61
C ILE A 297 -11.22 16.63 3.67
N ASN A 298 -10.91 17.65 2.87
CA ASN A 298 -9.63 18.33 2.92
C ASN A 298 -9.70 19.54 3.86
N LEU A 299 -8.96 19.49 4.97
CA LEU A 299 -8.83 20.61 5.91
C LEU A 299 -7.56 21.43 5.70
N THR A 300 -6.75 21.07 4.70
CA THR A 300 -5.47 21.70 4.45
C THR A 300 -5.47 22.39 3.09
N ARG A 301 -4.44 23.18 2.85
CA ARG A 301 -4.23 23.89 1.59
C ARG A 301 -3.56 23.04 0.52
N SER A 302 -3.17 21.82 0.86
CA SER A 302 -2.45 20.90 -0.03
C SER A 302 -3.45 20.09 -0.87
N SER A 303 -3.04 19.64 -2.05
CA SER A 303 -3.84 18.71 -2.85
C SER A 303 -3.93 17.33 -2.19
N ILE A 304 -5.06 16.63 -2.32
CA ILE A 304 -5.21 15.26 -1.83
C ILE A 304 -4.51 14.28 -2.77
N TYR A 305 -3.68 13.39 -2.21
CA TYR A 305 -3.14 12.23 -2.91
C TYR A 305 -4.17 11.08 -2.91
N LEU A 306 -4.49 10.55 -4.09
CA LEU A 306 -5.33 9.36 -4.26
C LEU A 306 -4.48 8.21 -4.83
N PRO A 307 -4.51 7.02 -4.20
CA PRO A 307 -3.79 5.87 -4.72
C PRO A 307 -4.43 5.36 -6.02
N GLU A 308 -3.63 4.69 -6.85
CA GLU A 308 -4.14 3.93 -7.99
C GLU A 308 -5.00 2.75 -7.49
N ARG A 309 -5.99 2.32 -8.29
CA ARG A 309 -6.88 1.17 -8.00
C ARG A 309 -7.18 0.28 -9.21
N ARG A 310 -6.67 0.61 -10.39
CA ARG A 310 -7.02 -0.06 -11.66
C ARG A 310 -5.97 -1.09 -12.05
N ALA A 311 -6.40 -2.31 -12.34
CA ALA A 311 -5.53 -3.49 -12.52
C ALA A 311 -4.34 -3.26 -13.46
N PHE A 312 -4.57 -2.67 -14.64
CA PHE A 312 -3.50 -2.38 -15.61
C PHE A 312 -2.32 -1.61 -14.99
N PHE A 313 -2.60 -0.66 -14.09
CA PHE A 313 -1.58 0.22 -13.51
C PHE A 313 -0.94 -0.30 -12.22
N GLN A 314 -1.40 -1.43 -11.69
CA GLN A 314 -1.03 -1.88 -10.34
C GLN A 314 0.16 -2.84 -10.32
N GLU A 315 0.21 -3.79 -11.24
CA GLU A 315 1.33 -4.72 -11.29
C GLU A 315 2.59 -4.03 -11.82
N ASN A 316 3.77 -4.32 -11.27
CA ASN A 316 5.03 -3.65 -11.61
C ASN A 316 4.98 -2.11 -11.41
N ALA A 317 3.96 -1.56 -10.75
CA ALA A 317 3.80 -0.14 -10.48
C ALA A 317 4.97 0.44 -9.67
N SER A 318 5.56 -0.36 -8.80
CA SER A 318 6.77 0.02 -8.06
C SER A 318 7.93 0.45 -8.96
N LEU A 319 8.02 -0.02 -10.21
CA LEU A 319 9.07 0.37 -11.13
C LEU A 319 8.94 1.84 -11.57
N PHE A 320 7.71 2.32 -11.71
CA PHE A 320 7.37 3.63 -12.28
C PHE A 320 6.98 4.67 -11.22
N SER A 321 6.81 4.27 -9.96
CA SER A 321 6.29 5.13 -8.89
C SER A 321 7.37 5.59 -7.90
N GLU A 322 8.58 5.86 -8.37
CA GLU A 322 9.65 6.42 -7.52
C GLU A 322 9.34 7.88 -7.14
N GLY A 323 9.79 8.32 -5.97
CA GLY A 323 9.54 9.68 -5.49
C GLY A 323 9.50 9.76 -3.96
N MET A 324 9.33 10.99 -3.47
CA MET A 324 9.06 11.25 -2.06
C MET A 324 7.57 11.05 -1.81
N LYS A 325 7.21 10.00 -1.05
CA LYS A 325 5.83 9.68 -0.68
C LYS A 325 5.61 10.00 0.79
N ALA A 326 4.34 10.10 1.17
CA ALA A 326 3.99 10.26 2.56
C ALA A 326 4.17 8.93 3.29
N ASP A 327 5.01 8.93 4.32
CA ASP A 327 5.31 7.77 5.15
C ASP A 327 4.75 8.02 6.56
N GLY A 328 3.68 7.29 6.92
CA GLY A 328 3.14 7.22 8.28
C GLY A 328 1.74 7.84 8.47
N PRO A 329 1.04 7.47 9.56
CA PRO A 329 -0.35 7.91 9.83
C PRO A 329 -0.46 9.31 10.44
N ILE A 330 0.64 9.98 10.78
CA ILE A 330 0.66 11.22 11.56
C ILE A 330 1.59 12.21 10.87
N GLY A 331 1.06 13.09 10.01
CA GLY A 331 1.85 14.16 9.37
C GLY A 331 1.41 14.50 7.95
N GLU A 332 1.37 15.80 7.63
CA GLU A 332 1.45 16.23 6.23
C GLU A 332 2.91 16.23 5.82
N THR A 333 3.31 15.29 4.99
CA THR A 333 4.68 15.23 4.48
C THR A 333 4.70 15.74 3.04
N MET A 334 5.78 16.43 2.69
CA MET A 334 6.03 16.84 1.31
C MET A 334 6.03 15.61 0.40
N GLN A 335 5.29 15.67 -0.72
CA GLN A 335 5.25 14.62 -1.72
C GLN A 335 5.76 15.13 -3.07
N ILE A 336 6.65 14.37 -3.69
CA ILE A 336 7.21 14.64 -5.02
C ILE A 336 7.23 13.33 -5.79
N ILE A 337 6.25 13.15 -6.67
CA ILE A 337 6.03 11.94 -7.45
C ILE A 337 6.05 12.35 -8.94
N PRO A 338 7.15 12.13 -9.67
CA PRO A 338 7.27 12.54 -11.07
C PRO A 338 6.22 11.92 -12.01
N PHE A 339 5.78 10.69 -11.71
CA PHE A 339 4.70 10.02 -12.44
C PHE A 339 3.72 9.35 -11.49
N LEU A 340 2.44 9.69 -11.63
CA LEU A 340 1.33 9.13 -10.86
C LEU A 340 0.30 8.57 -11.84
N SER A 341 0.26 7.25 -11.96
CA SER A 341 -0.66 6.53 -12.86
C SER A 341 -2.13 6.93 -12.68
N ARG A 342 -2.55 7.31 -11.45
CA ARG A 342 -3.90 7.80 -11.16
C ARG A 342 -4.30 9.02 -12.00
N ARG A 343 -3.34 9.81 -12.50
CA ARG A 343 -3.59 10.95 -13.43
C ARG A 343 -3.95 10.51 -14.85
N VAL A 344 -3.61 9.29 -15.23
CA VAL A 344 -3.96 8.72 -16.53
C VAL A 344 -5.38 8.16 -16.46
N GLY A 345 -6.16 8.23 -17.53
CA GLY A 345 -7.55 7.76 -17.61
C GLY A 345 -8.56 8.63 -16.87
N LEU A 346 -8.18 9.86 -16.51
CA LEU A 346 -9.07 10.87 -15.92
C LEU A 346 -9.01 12.18 -16.74
N ASP A 347 -10.11 12.95 -16.72
CA ASP A 347 -10.15 14.32 -17.21
C ASP A 347 -9.75 15.33 -16.10
N SER A 348 -9.74 16.63 -16.42
CA SER A 348 -9.39 17.70 -15.47
C SER A 348 -10.33 17.79 -14.26
N ASN A 349 -11.54 17.25 -14.37
CA ASN A 349 -12.57 17.24 -13.33
C ASN A 349 -12.60 15.89 -12.57
N GLY A 350 -11.70 14.96 -12.88
CA GLY A 350 -11.66 13.62 -12.29
C GLY A 350 -12.67 12.63 -12.90
N GLY A 351 -13.31 12.99 -14.02
CA GLY A 351 -14.17 12.10 -14.79
C GLY A 351 -13.37 11.01 -15.50
N VAL A 352 -13.92 9.79 -15.58
CA VAL A 352 -13.24 8.64 -16.21
C VAL A 352 -13.16 8.82 -17.72
N VAL A 353 -11.95 8.70 -18.28
CA VAL A 353 -11.69 8.74 -19.72
C VAL A 353 -11.19 7.36 -20.17
N PRO A 354 -11.91 6.65 -21.08
CA PRO A 354 -11.50 5.34 -21.56
C PRO A 354 -10.08 5.34 -22.14
N ILE A 355 -9.27 4.34 -21.78
CA ILE A 355 -8.00 4.04 -22.46
C ILE A 355 -8.33 3.13 -23.64
N LYS A 356 -8.09 3.61 -24.85
CA LYS A 356 -8.31 2.84 -26.09
C LYS A 356 -7.25 1.77 -26.26
N TYR A 357 -6.00 2.14 -26.04
CA TYR A 357 -4.85 1.26 -26.17
C TYR A 357 -3.83 1.60 -25.10
N GLY A 358 -3.25 0.58 -24.48
CA GLY A 358 -2.13 0.71 -23.57
C GLY A 358 -1.18 -0.47 -23.73
N SER A 359 0.11 -0.20 -23.60
CA SER A 359 1.15 -1.24 -23.58
C SER A 359 2.16 -0.91 -22.50
N ARG A 360 2.61 -1.92 -21.76
CA ARG A 360 3.70 -1.82 -20.80
C ARG A 360 4.66 -2.98 -20.99
N TYR A 361 5.91 -2.68 -21.28
CA TYR A 361 7.00 -3.63 -21.24
C TYR A 361 7.82 -3.43 -19.97
N VAL A 362 8.19 -4.51 -19.29
CA VAL A 362 9.06 -4.50 -18.11
C VAL A 362 10.10 -5.60 -18.22
N HIS A 363 11.37 -5.22 -18.11
CA HIS A 363 12.48 -6.11 -17.83
C HIS A 363 12.95 -5.90 -16.39
N ARG A 364 13.12 -6.99 -15.64
CA ARG A 364 13.75 -6.96 -14.31
C ARG A 364 14.78 -8.08 -14.18
N SER A 365 15.99 -7.71 -13.77
CA SER A 365 17.07 -8.64 -13.49
C SER A 365 17.85 -8.20 -12.25
N SER A 366 18.74 -9.07 -11.77
CA SER A 366 19.61 -8.75 -10.64
C SER A 366 20.54 -7.56 -10.90
N LYS A 367 20.80 -7.21 -12.17
CA LYS A 367 21.70 -6.11 -12.57
C LYS A 367 20.96 -4.87 -13.02
N SER A 368 19.98 -5.02 -13.91
CA SER A 368 19.29 -3.90 -14.53
C SER A 368 17.79 -4.14 -14.61
N ASN A 369 17.03 -3.05 -14.54
CA ASN A 369 15.60 -3.01 -14.73
C ASN A 369 15.27 -1.89 -15.71
N TYR A 370 14.39 -2.15 -16.67
CA TYR A 370 13.87 -1.12 -17.55
C TYR A 370 12.41 -1.35 -17.83
N GLY A 371 11.68 -0.27 -18.06
CA GLY A 371 10.25 -0.31 -18.33
C GLY A 371 9.88 0.75 -19.34
N LEU A 372 8.95 0.42 -20.22
CA LEU A 372 8.36 1.34 -21.19
C LEU A 372 6.85 1.18 -21.13
N MET A 373 6.14 2.29 -21.01
CA MET A 373 4.68 2.33 -20.96
C MET A 373 4.20 3.38 -21.95
N TYR A 374 3.28 2.99 -22.83
CA TYR A 374 2.60 3.87 -23.76
C TYR A 374 1.09 3.71 -23.59
N ILE A 375 0.38 4.83 -23.49
CA ILE A 375 -1.07 4.83 -23.27
C ILE A 375 -1.71 5.88 -24.14
N ARG A 376 -2.82 5.53 -24.79
CA ARG A 376 -3.67 6.46 -25.53
C ARG A 376 -5.09 6.42 -25.00
N GLN A 377 -5.58 7.58 -24.58
CA GLN A 377 -6.94 7.76 -24.05
C GLN A 377 -7.75 8.76 -24.85
N GLY A 378 -9.08 8.67 -24.73
CA GLY A 378 -10.02 9.63 -25.31
C GLY A 378 -10.24 9.45 -26.82
N GLU A 379 -11.12 10.28 -27.37
CA GLU A 379 -11.47 10.29 -28.80
C GLU A 379 -11.24 11.66 -29.44
N GLN A 380 -10.95 11.67 -30.74
CA GLN A 380 -10.85 12.87 -31.59
C GLN A 380 -9.98 13.99 -30.97
N ASN A 381 -10.46 15.24 -30.95
CA ASN A 381 -9.77 16.46 -30.49
C ASN A 381 -9.43 16.48 -28.98
N ARG A 382 -9.81 15.44 -28.22
CA ARG A 382 -9.45 15.25 -26.80
C ARG A 382 -8.56 14.03 -26.57
N SER A 383 -7.94 13.50 -27.63
CA SER A 383 -7.00 12.40 -27.50
C SER A 383 -5.73 12.84 -26.77
N ARG A 384 -5.30 12.03 -25.80
CA ARG A 384 -4.11 12.29 -24.98
C ARG A 384 -3.26 11.03 -24.97
N SER A 385 -1.97 11.19 -25.19
CA SER A 385 -1.01 10.08 -25.19
C SER A 385 0.00 10.27 -24.06
N PHE A 386 0.32 9.20 -23.36
CA PHE A 386 1.32 9.19 -22.31
C PHE A 386 2.44 8.24 -22.69
N LEU A 387 3.67 8.69 -22.50
CA LEU A 387 4.88 7.88 -22.70
C LEU A 387 5.69 7.93 -21.40
N ILE A 388 5.93 6.78 -20.80
CA ILE A 388 6.70 6.66 -19.57
C ILE A 388 7.80 5.64 -19.80
N SER A 389 9.04 6.02 -19.51
CA SER A 389 10.20 5.13 -19.57
C SER A 389 10.96 5.16 -18.26
N ARG A 390 11.43 3.99 -17.83
CA ARG A 390 12.25 3.80 -16.63
C ARG A 390 13.48 3.00 -16.99
N PHE A 391 14.62 3.40 -16.46
CA PHE A 391 15.83 2.58 -16.40
C PHE A 391 16.41 2.64 -14.99
N SER A 392 16.84 1.52 -14.44
CA SER A 392 17.62 1.48 -13.20
C SER A 392 18.63 0.35 -13.22
N THR A 393 19.75 0.54 -12.56
CA THR A 393 20.78 -0.47 -12.37
C THR A 393 21.02 -0.69 -10.88
N ASN A 394 21.12 -1.94 -10.50
CA ASN A 394 21.48 -2.38 -9.17
C ASN A 394 23.01 -2.35 -9.06
N LEU A 395 23.50 -1.68 -8.02
CA LEU A 395 24.93 -1.58 -7.71
C LEU A 395 25.20 -2.37 -6.44
N GLY A 396 26.07 -3.38 -6.53
CA GLY A 396 26.34 -4.30 -5.43
C GLY A 396 25.06 -5.01 -4.93
N ARG A 397 25.02 -5.30 -3.63
CA ARG A 397 23.94 -6.12 -3.04
C ARG A 397 22.64 -5.38 -2.78
N GLN A 398 22.66 -4.08 -2.47
CA GLN A 398 21.47 -3.35 -2.02
C GLN A 398 21.31 -1.92 -2.55
N ASN A 399 22.25 -1.42 -3.36
CA ASN A 399 22.16 -0.06 -3.92
C ASN A 399 21.52 -0.08 -5.30
N ARG A 400 20.92 1.03 -5.69
CA ARG A 400 20.24 1.22 -6.97
C ARG A 400 20.38 2.67 -7.41
N ILE A 401 20.61 2.89 -8.70
CA ILE A 401 20.48 4.19 -9.35
C ILE A 401 19.56 4.04 -10.55
N GLY A 402 18.79 5.07 -10.87
CA GLY A 402 17.96 5.03 -12.05
C GLY A 402 17.54 6.40 -12.57
N MET A 403 16.89 6.36 -13.73
CA MET A 403 16.23 7.50 -14.36
C MET A 403 14.80 7.14 -14.74
N LEU A 404 13.90 8.11 -14.66
CA LEU A 404 12.52 8.02 -15.10
C LEU A 404 12.23 9.20 -16.01
N HIS A 405 11.54 8.96 -17.11
CA HIS A 405 11.01 10.00 -17.98
C HIS A 405 9.52 9.75 -18.18
N SER A 406 8.74 10.82 -18.14
CA SER A 406 7.30 10.78 -18.25
C SER A 406 6.84 11.95 -19.12
N SER A 407 6.11 11.65 -20.18
CA SER A 407 5.58 12.65 -21.10
C SER A 407 4.07 12.52 -21.22
N ASP A 408 3.45 13.68 -21.32
CA ASP A 408 2.02 13.88 -21.50
C ASP A 408 1.82 14.73 -22.76
N ILE A 409 1.16 14.14 -23.75
CA ILE A 409 1.04 14.68 -25.11
C ILE A 409 -0.45 14.87 -25.41
N MET A 410 -0.85 16.11 -25.62
CA MET A 410 -2.21 16.48 -26.01
C MET A 410 -2.16 17.44 -27.19
N ASN A 411 -2.63 16.99 -28.36
CA ASN A 411 -2.48 17.71 -29.64
C ASN A 411 -1.00 18.07 -29.90
N ASN A 412 -0.64 19.35 -29.90
CA ASN A 412 0.74 19.83 -30.09
C ASN A 412 1.42 20.29 -28.79
N ASP A 413 0.76 20.15 -27.63
CA ASP A 413 1.31 20.51 -26.33
C ASP A 413 1.90 19.27 -25.65
N ILE A 414 3.18 19.37 -25.27
CA ILE A 414 3.92 18.30 -24.61
C ILE A 414 4.37 18.83 -23.25
N ASN A 415 4.08 18.08 -22.19
CA ASN A 415 4.70 18.27 -20.88
C ASN A 415 5.54 17.03 -20.56
N SER A 416 6.80 17.25 -20.25
CA SER A 416 7.76 16.20 -19.96
C SER A 416 8.36 16.41 -18.58
N THR A 417 8.50 15.32 -17.84
CA THR A 417 9.16 15.26 -16.53
C THR A 417 10.26 14.21 -16.59
N THR A 418 11.48 14.59 -16.23
CA THR A 418 12.62 13.66 -16.17
C THR A 418 13.24 13.68 -14.79
N SER A 419 13.53 12.51 -14.25
CA SER A 419 14.07 12.36 -12.90
C SER A 419 15.22 11.36 -12.88
N ALA A 420 16.20 11.61 -12.03
CA ALA A 420 17.24 10.67 -11.65
C ALA A 420 17.14 10.40 -10.14
N ASP A 421 17.19 9.13 -9.75
CA ASP A 421 17.01 8.67 -8.38
C ASP A 421 18.11 7.73 -7.94
N VAL A 422 18.38 7.70 -6.63
CA VAL A 422 19.31 6.77 -6.01
C VAL A 422 18.74 6.23 -4.71
N PHE A 423 18.98 4.94 -4.47
CA PHE A 423 18.79 4.26 -3.20
C PHE A 423 20.11 3.61 -2.78
N ILE A 424 20.60 3.96 -1.60
CA ILE A 424 21.85 3.43 -1.05
C ILE A 424 21.55 2.85 0.33
N ARG A 425 21.98 1.61 0.57
CA ARG A 425 21.95 0.99 1.88
C ARG A 425 23.38 0.81 2.36
N ILE A 426 23.82 1.71 3.24
CA ILE A 426 25.20 1.77 3.74
C ILE A 426 25.47 0.56 4.65
N LYS A 427 24.48 0.22 5.47
CA LYS A 427 24.41 -0.97 6.34
C LYS A 427 22.95 -1.42 6.44
N GLU A 428 22.69 -2.57 7.06
CA GLU A 428 21.34 -3.13 7.22
C GLU A 428 20.33 -2.17 7.88
N ASN A 429 20.83 -1.26 8.73
CA ASN A 429 20.08 -0.29 9.51
C ASN A 429 20.16 1.16 8.99
N HIS A 430 20.95 1.45 7.94
CA HIS A 430 21.12 2.81 7.40
C HIS A 430 20.82 2.85 5.90
N SER A 431 19.91 3.73 5.48
CA SER A 431 19.64 3.96 4.06
C SER A 431 19.49 5.43 3.69
N ILE A 432 19.85 5.74 2.45
CA ILE A 432 19.67 7.04 1.82
C ILE A 432 18.83 6.86 0.56
N LYS A 433 17.81 7.70 0.38
CA LYS A 433 17.06 7.88 -0.86
C LYS A 433 17.26 9.31 -1.32
N ALA A 434 17.49 9.52 -2.60
CA ALA A 434 17.50 10.87 -3.17
C ALA A 434 16.99 10.87 -4.60
N MET A 435 16.47 12.01 -5.03
CA MET A 435 16.02 12.22 -6.40
C MET A 435 16.24 13.67 -6.81
N LEU A 436 16.61 13.87 -8.07
CA LEU A 436 16.56 15.13 -8.78
C LEU A 436 15.56 14.98 -9.92
N SER A 437 14.68 15.95 -10.10
CA SER A 437 13.63 15.94 -11.11
C SER A 437 13.50 17.30 -11.77
N ASN A 438 13.20 17.30 -13.06
CA ASN A 438 12.81 18.48 -13.81
C ASN A 438 11.47 18.28 -14.49
N SER A 439 10.78 19.37 -14.77
CA SER A 439 9.57 19.38 -15.60
C SER A 439 9.62 20.58 -16.55
N TYR A 440 9.22 20.38 -17.80
CA TYR A 440 9.06 21.45 -18.77
C TYR A 440 7.89 21.16 -19.69
N GLY A 441 7.31 22.19 -20.27
CA GLY A 441 6.25 22.07 -21.27
C GLY A 441 6.47 23.04 -22.42
N SER A 442 5.76 22.85 -23.54
CA SER A 442 5.96 23.63 -24.78
C SER A 442 5.92 25.16 -24.55
N ASN A 443 5.20 25.64 -23.53
CA ASN A 443 5.11 27.05 -23.14
C ASN A 443 5.40 27.29 -21.65
N GLU A 444 6.06 26.36 -20.97
CA GLU A 444 6.35 26.45 -19.53
C GLU A 444 7.87 26.57 -19.29
N LYS A 445 8.26 27.41 -18.33
CA LYS A 445 9.65 27.49 -17.88
C LYS A 445 10.07 26.17 -17.22
N LEU A 446 11.37 25.85 -17.29
CA LEU A 446 11.93 24.68 -16.61
C LEU A 446 11.69 24.79 -15.10
N GLY A 447 11.01 23.79 -14.55
CA GLY A 447 10.88 23.59 -13.12
C GLY A 447 11.81 22.50 -12.61
N LEU A 448 12.29 22.65 -11.39
CA LEU A 448 13.16 21.72 -10.69
C LEU A 448 12.55 21.27 -9.37
N ALA A 449 12.77 20.01 -9.01
CA ALA A 449 12.47 19.45 -7.71
C ALA A 449 13.57 18.46 -7.30
N GLN A 450 13.85 18.37 -6.00
CA GLN A 450 14.77 17.38 -5.44
C GLN A 450 14.36 16.96 -4.05
N PHE A 451 14.77 15.77 -3.62
CA PHE A 451 14.72 15.38 -2.22
C PHE A 451 15.90 14.51 -1.82
N VAL A 452 16.19 14.52 -0.52
CA VAL A 452 17.09 13.58 0.15
C VAL A 452 16.41 13.10 1.43
N GLN A 453 16.43 11.79 1.64
CA GLN A 453 15.93 11.13 2.84
C GLN A 453 17.00 10.19 3.38
N TYR A 454 17.36 10.37 4.65
CA TYR A 454 18.17 9.44 5.40
C TYR A 454 17.29 8.73 6.42
N ASP A 455 17.37 7.40 6.47
CA ASP A 455 16.66 6.56 7.43
C ASP A 455 17.66 5.72 8.24
N TYR A 456 17.46 5.71 9.56
CA TYR A 456 18.07 4.79 10.51
C TYR A 456 16.99 3.91 11.14
N LYS A 457 17.20 2.60 11.19
CA LYS A 457 16.26 1.63 11.77
C LYS A 457 16.96 0.61 12.66
N SER A 458 16.49 0.48 13.89
CA SER A 458 16.96 -0.52 14.86
C SER A 458 15.77 -1.08 15.63
N ASN A 459 15.97 -2.15 16.41
CA ASN A 459 14.92 -2.75 17.23
C ASN A 459 14.33 -1.82 18.31
N LYS A 460 14.94 -0.65 18.55
CA LYS A 460 14.54 0.32 19.58
C LYS A 460 14.24 1.72 19.05
N MET A 461 14.74 2.07 17.87
CA MET A 461 14.66 3.43 17.33
C MET A 461 14.59 3.40 15.82
N ILE A 462 13.66 4.18 15.28
CA ILE A 462 13.62 4.62 13.90
C ILE A 462 13.85 6.12 13.91
N ALA A 463 14.82 6.60 13.14
CA ALA A 463 15.04 8.02 12.94
C ALA A 463 15.11 8.31 11.43
N ALA A 464 14.47 9.39 11.00
CA ALA A 464 14.51 9.82 9.61
C ALA A 464 14.80 11.31 9.53
N LEU A 465 15.53 11.71 8.50
CA LEU A 465 15.72 13.09 8.14
C LEU A 465 15.40 13.27 6.66
N ARG A 466 14.40 14.12 6.37
CA ARG A 466 13.95 14.42 5.02
C ARG A 466 14.21 15.86 4.67
N GLN A 467 14.68 16.11 3.45
CA GLN A 467 14.83 17.43 2.87
C GLN A 467 14.30 17.43 1.46
N ALA A 468 13.65 18.50 1.05
CA ALA A 468 13.24 18.67 -0.34
C ALA A 468 13.30 20.14 -0.77
N TYR A 469 13.51 20.34 -2.07
CA TYR A 469 13.35 21.64 -2.73
C TYR A 469 12.43 21.45 -3.93
N VAL A 470 11.48 22.37 -4.13
CA VAL A 470 10.63 22.44 -5.31
C VAL A 470 10.55 23.88 -5.75
N SER A 471 10.99 24.15 -6.97
CA SER A 471 10.85 25.46 -7.61
C SER A 471 9.37 25.81 -7.85
N GLU A 472 9.09 27.09 -8.03
CA GLU A 472 7.74 27.56 -8.38
C GLU A 472 7.24 26.93 -9.69
N GLN A 473 8.12 26.77 -10.69
CA GLN A 473 7.80 26.31 -12.04
C GLN A 473 7.67 24.78 -12.18
N TYR A 474 7.93 24.00 -11.12
CA TYR A 474 7.88 22.53 -11.21
C TYR A 474 6.45 22.00 -11.30
N ASN A 475 6.06 21.54 -12.49
CA ASN A 475 4.70 21.13 -12.82
C ASN A 475 4.68 19.80 -13.60
N PRO A 476 4.81 18.65 -12.91
CA PRO A 476 4.69 17.34 -13.55
C PRO A 476 3.20 17.03 -13.81
N ARG A 477 2.68 17.31 -15.02
CA ARG A 477 1.23 17.21 -15.32
C ARG A 477 0.64 15.82 -15.11
N ASN A 478 1.43 14.77 -15.36
CA ASN A 478 1.06 13.37 -15.11
C ASN A 478 1.70 12.80 -13.83
N GLY A 479 2.24 13.67 -12.97
CA GLY A 479 2.75 13.37 -11.64
C GLY A 479 1.91 13.97 -10.52
N PHE A 480 2.56 14.15 -9.37
CA PHE A 480 1.98 14.80 -8.20
C PHE A 480 3.08 15.51 -7.40
N VAL A 481 2.84 16.77 -7.08
CA VAL A 481 3.64 17.54 -6.13
C VAL A 481 2.70 18.21 -5.14
N SER A 482 2.97 18.08 -3.85
CA SER A 482 2.05 18.59 -2.82
C SER A 482 2.06 20.11 -2.75
N ARG A 483 3.23 20.75 -2.97
CA ARG A 483 3.46 22.20 -2.85
C ARG A 483 4.57 22.67 -3.79
N ASN A 484 4.41 23.85 -4.38
CA ASN A 484 5.41 24.52 -5.21
C ASN A 484 6.13 25.64 -4.43
N ASP A 485 7.26 26.10 -4.94
CA ASP A 485 8.06 27.19 -4.35
C ASP A 485 8.42 26.94 -2.87
N VAL A 486 8.97 25.76 -2.57
CA VAL A 486 9.16 25.31 -1.19
C VAL A 486 10.49 24.61 -0.95
N LEU A 487 11.11 24.93 0.18
CA LEU A 487 12.17 24.20 0.88
C LEU A 487 11.52 23.48 2.06
N TYR A 488 11.59 22.15 2.08
CA TYR A 488 11.04 21.30 3.12
C TYR A 488 12.15 20.67 3.96
N PHE A 489 11.94 20.64 5.27
CA PHE A 489 12.79 19.94 6.24
C PHE A 489 11.89 19.14 7.19
N GLY A 490 12.18 17.85 7.33
CA GLY A 490 11.33 16.91 8.07
C GLY A 490 12.11 15.91 8.92
N PRO A 491 12.51 16.25 10.16
CA PRO A 491 13.09 15.30 11.10
C PRO A 491 12.00 14.46 11.78
N MET A 492 12.29 13.17 11.99
CA MET A 492 11.42 12.24 12.69
C MET A 492 12.23 11.32 13.58
N THR A 493 11.74 11.03 14.78
CA THR A 493 12.20 9.95 15.63
C THR A 493 11.01 9.20 16.22
N TYR A 494 11.14 7.88 16.28
CA TYR A 494 10.17 6.95 16.79
C TYR A 494 10.92 5.91 17.60
N LEU A 495 10.59 5.80 18.90
CA LEU A 495 11.21 4.82 19.77
C LEU A 495 10.28 3.64 19.98
N THR A 496 10.83 2.46 20.23
CA THR A 496 10.10 1.26 20.64
C THR A 496 10.85 0.65 21.82
N ILE A 497 10.39 0.93 23.03
CA ILE A 497 11.09 0.56 24.26
C ILE A 497 10.17 -0.16 25.25
N GLN A 498 10.78 -0.91 26.17
CA GLN A 498 10.11 -1.67 27.23
C GLN A 498 10.70 -1.26 28.59
N PRO A 499 10.35 -0.06 29.09
CA PRO A 499 10.88 0.41 30.35
C PRO A 499 10.30 -0.41 31.52
N LYS A 500 11.08 -0.57 32.60
CA LYS A 500 10.71 -1.43 33.74
C LYS A 500 9.43 -0.99 34.49
N TRP A 501 9.07 0.30 34.42
CA TRP A 501 7.86 0.85 35.06
C TRP A 501 6.56 0.51 34.30
N MET A 502 6.67 0.01 33.06
CA MET A 502 5.51 -0.24 32.22
C MET A 502 4.66 -1.40 32.75
N PRO A 503 3.32 -1.33 32.70
CA PRO A 503 2.45 -2.43 33.11
C PRO A 503 2.80 -3.73 32.36
N SER A 504 2.65 -4.88 33.01
CA SER A 504 2.92 -6.20 32.40
C SER A 504 2.05 -6.49 31.16
N THR A 505 0.87 -5.85 31.07
CA THR A 505 -0.06 -5.93 29.95
C THR A 505 0.40 -5.15 28.72
N ALA A 506 1.29 -4.15 28.89
CA ALA A 506 1.84 -3.39 27.79
C ALA A 506 3.05 -4.12 27.17
N LEU A 507 3.13 -4.08 25.85
CA LEU A 507 4.19 -4.71 25.07
C LEU A 507 5.28 -3.70 24.70
N PHE A 508 4.88 -2.48 24.29
CA PHE A 508 5.80 -1.41 23.94
C PHE A 508 5.29 -0.05 24.42
N TYR A 509 6.24 0.80 24.79
CA TYR A 509 6.08 2.24 24.91
C TYR A 509 6.80 2.91 23.74
N GLU A 510 6.07 3.72 22.96
CA GLU A 510 6.44 4.09 21.60
C GLU A 510 6.40 5.61 21.34
N PRO A 511 7.15 6.43 22.10
CA PRO A 511 7.08 7.87 21.95
C PRO A 511 7.60 8.32 20.57
N VAL A 512 6.94 9.33 20.01
CA VAL A 512 7.23 9.87 18.68
C VAL A 512 7.45 11.37 18.75
N LEU A 513 8.46 11.86 18.02
CA LEU A 513 8.65 13.27 17.78
C LEU A 513 8.94 13.49 16.30
N MET A 514 8.21 14.41 15.69
CA MET A 514 8.36 14.73 14.28
C MET A 514 8.16 16.23 14.06
N GLY A 515 8.87 16.79 13.10
CA GLY A 515 8.65 18.16 12.63
C GLY A 515 8.49 18.19 11.12
N ASP A 516 7.59 19.04 10.63
CA ASP A 516 7.45 19.39 9.23
C ASP A 516 7.62 20.90 9.10
N PHE A 517 8.61 21.34 8.33
CA PHE A 517 8.91 22.76 8.12
C PHE A 517 8.85 23.07 6.63
N PHE A 518 8.05 24.07 6.26
CA PHE A 518 7.89 24.54 4.90
C PHE A 518 8.33 26.00 4.82
N ILE A 519 9.39 26.25 4.07
CA ILE A 519 9.99 27.56 3.85
C ILE A 519 9.79 27.90 2.38
N LYS A 520 9.32 29.11 2.07
CA LYS A 520 9.15 29.56 0.69
C LYS A 520 10.52 29.62 0.02
N ALA A 521 10.70 28.92 -1.09
CA ALA A 521 12.01 28.79 -1.71
C ALA A 521 12.50 30.11 -2.32
N SER A 522 11.61 30.90 -2.91
CA SER A 522 11.91 32.20 -3.53
C SER A 522 12.31 33.29 -2.54
N THR A 523 11.76 33.29 -1.32
CA THR A 523 11.96 34.38 -0.35
C THR A 523 12.70 33.96 0.93
N GLY A 524 12.84 32.66 1.19
CA GLY A 524 13.37 32.13 2.45
C GLY A 524 12.45 32.34 3.66
N VAL A 525 11.22 32.81 3.45
CA VAL A 525 10.25 33.05 4.54
C VAL A 525 9.62 31.72 4.97
N LEU A 526 9.62 31.46 6.28
CA LEU A 526 8.89 30.33 6.85
C LEU A 526 7.38 30.47 6.59
N GLN A 527 6.82 29.55 5.82
CA GLN A 527 5.39 29.51 5.49
C GLN A 527 4.62 28.73 6.55
N GLU A 528 5.15 27.61 7.00
CA GLU A 528 4.44 26.72 7.92
C GLU A 528 5.41 25.85 8.70
N TYR A 529 5.06 25.56 9.95
CA TYR A 529 5.59 24.38 10.60
C TYR A 529 4.49 23.61 11.33
N ARG A 530 4.72 22.31 11.46
CA ARG A 530 3.97 21.43 12.35
C ARG A 530 4.93 20.59 13.16
N LEU A 531 4.92 20.77 14.48
CA LEU A 531 5.62 19.89 15.40
C LEU A 531 4.61 18.90 15.96
N THR A 532 4.89 17.62 15.78
CA THR A 532 4.06 16.50 16.26
C THR A 532 4.79 15.80 17.39
N GLY A 533 4.16 15.74 18.55
CA GLY A 533 4.63 14.95 19.69
C GLY A 533 3.61 13.89 20.06
N VAL A 534 4.05 12.65 20.22
CA VAL A 534 3.25 11.56 20.80
C VAL A 534 3.98 11.10 22.06
N PRO A 535 3.88 11.87 23.18
CA PRO A 535 4.63 11.54 24.39
C PRO A 535 4.15 10.24 25.02
N LEU A 536 2.88 9.86 24.85
CA LEU A 536 2.34 8.60 25.34
C LEU A 536 1.84 7.80 24.17
N TRP A 537 2.47 6.66 23.88
CA TRP A 537 1.95 5.64 22.97
C TRP A 537 2.26 4.30 23.60
N PHE A 538 1.22 3.54 23.91
CA PHE A 538 1.34 2.18 24.39
C PHE A 538 0.70 1.22 23.41
N THR A 539 1.44 0.19 23.04
CA THR A 539 0.91 -1.00 22.36
C THR A 539 0.87 -2.13 23.38
N PHE A 540 -0.29 -2.78 23.52
CA PHE A 540 -0.52 -3.82 24.51
C PHE A 540 -0.33 -5.22 23.95
N ARG A 541 -0.13 -6.22 24.82
CA ARG A 541 0.10 -7.61 24.44
C ARG A 541 -1.08 -8.24 23.69
N ASN A 542 -2.31 -7.76 23.89
CA ASN A 542 -3.50 -8.18 23.15
C ASN A 542 -3.67 -7.44 21.80
N GLY A 543 -2.75 -6.54 21.42
CA GLY A 543 -2.81 -5.73 20.21
C GLY A 543 -3.65 -4.45 20.30
N SER A 544 -4.29 -4.14 21.44
CA SER A 544 -4.86 -2.80 21.64
C SER A 544 -3.76 -1.75 21.70
N ALA A 545 -4.10 -0.49 21.43
CA ALA A 545 -3.17 0.63 21.52
C ALA A 545 -3.86 1.87 22.08
N ALA A 546 -3.12 2.65 22.86
CA ALA A 546 -3.58 3.93 23.38
C ALA A 546 -2.47 4.96 23.22
N ALA A 547 -2.78 6.12 22.65
CA ALA A 547 -1.83 7.21 22.50
C ALA A 547 -2.43 8.58 22.84
N VAL A 548 -1.59 9.48 23.32
CA VAL A 548 -1.87 10.91 23.45
C VAL A 548 -0.90 11.64 22.55
N PHE A 549 -1.42 12.49 21.67
CA PHE A 549 -0.63 13.26 20.73
C PHE A 549 -0.95 14.74 20.81
N GLY A 550 -0.02 15.57 20.35
CA GLY A 550 -0.19 17.01 20.25
C GLY A 550 0.50 17.58 19.03
N PHE A 551 -0.06 18.69 18.54
CA PHE A 551 0.47 19.47 17.44
C PHE A 551 0.71 20.91 17.87
N ALA A 552 1.91 21.43 17.58
CA ALA A 552 2.15 22.88 17.55
C ALA A 552 2.24 23.32 16.09
N ASN A 553 1.33 24.21 15.69
CA ASN A 553 1.20 24.65 14.32
C ASN A 553 1.51 26.13 14.19
N TYR A 554 2.17 26.49 13.09
CA TYR A 554 2.30 27.86 12.61
C TYR A 554 1.95 27.92 11.14
N GLN A 555 1.17 28.91 10.74
CA GLN A 555 0.84 29.17 9.34
C GLN A 555 0.98 30.66 9.03
N ASN A 556 1.73 30.98 7.99
CA ASN A 556 1.82 32.29 7.38
C ASN A 556 1.00 32.27 6.08
N VAL A 557 -0.23 32.76 6.17
CA VAL A 557 -1.17 32.87 5.06
C VAL A 557 -0.85 34.16 4.31
N GLU A 558 -0.25 34.06 3.12
CA GLU A 558 0.16 35.23 2.32
C GLU A 558 -1.00 35.86 1.55
N ASN A 559 -1.94 35.02 1.09
CA ASN A 559 -3.15 35.39 0.38
C ASN A 559 -4.35 34.72 1.05
N ALA A 560 -5.52 35.36 1.01
CA ALA A 560 -6.72 34.76 1.58
C ALA A 560 -7.00 33.38 0.95
N ILE A 561 -7.30 32.40 1.79
CA ILE A 561 -7.60 31.02 1.38
C ILE A 561 -9.00 30.65 1.83
N SER A 562 -9.63 29.71 1.12
CA SER A 562 -10.93 29.16 1.52
C SER A 562 -10.77 27.72 1.96
N ILE A 563 -11.13 27.40 3.20
CA ILE A 563 -11.18 26.04 3.72
C ILE A 563 -12.63 25.71 4.01
N LEU A 564 -13.18 24.72 3.27
CA LEU A 564 -14.59 24.31 3.40
C LEU A 564 -15.58 25.47 3.22
N GLY A 565 -15.26 26.43 2.34
CA GLY A 565 -16.07 27.63 2.13
C GLY A 565 -15.86 28.75 3.16
N ILE A 566 -15.05 28.53 4.19
CA ILE A 566 -14.69 29.56 5.17
C ILE A 566 -13.44 30.31 4.70
N SER A 567 -13.57 31.63 4.52
CA SER A 567 -12.46 32.49 4.13
C SER A 567 -11.54 32.80 5.30
N ILE A 568 -10.27 32.44 5.18
CA ILE A 568 -9.19 32.73 6.13
C ILE A 568 -8.33 33.84 5.52
N GLN A 569 -8.15 34.93 6.26
CA GLN A 569 -7.44 36.10 5.77
C GLN A 569 -5.92 35.91 5.78
N LYS A 570 -5.25 36.78 5.05
CA LYS A 570 -3.81 36.97 5.15
C LYS A 570 -3.42 37.23 6.61
N GLY A 571 -2.44 36.50 7.11
CA GLY A 571 -2.03 36.62 8.51
C GLY A 571 -1.11 35.50 8.98
N LYS A 572 -0.55 35.69 10.18
CA LYS A 572 0.26 34.68 10.88
C LYS A 572 -0.58 34.07 11.99
N TYR A 573 -0.74 32.75 11.94
CA TYR A 573 -1.56 32.00 12.88
C TYR A 573 -0.67 31.02 13.64
N ARG A 574 -0.87 30.94 14.96
CA ARG A 574 -0.24 29.95 15.83
C ARG A 574 -1.31 29.31 16.67
N TYR A 575 -1.33 27.98 16.69
CA TYR A 575 -2.33 27.25 17.44
C TYR A 575 -1.84 25.86 17.81
N TYR A 576 -2.39 25.35 18.90
CA TYR A 576 -2.08 24.04 19.45
C TYR A 576 -3.29 23.14 19.40
N GLN A 577 -3.05 21.86 19.16
CA GLN A 577 -4.07 20.82 19.18
C GLN A 577 -3.55 19.66 20.01
N ALA A 578 -4.44 19.00 20.74
CA ALA A 578 -4.14 17.78 21.46
C ALA A 578 -5.21 16.74 21.15
N GLY A 579 -4.83 15.48 21.22
CA GLY A 579 -5.72 14.40 20.89
C GLY A 579 -5.32 13.07 21.47
N THR A 580 -6.20 12.10 21.29
CA THR A 580 -6.03 10.72 21.74
C THR A 580 -6.31 9.76 20.61
N ILE A 581 -5.59 8.65 20.61
CA ILE A 581 -5.87 7.47 19.80
C ILE A 581 -6.22 6.36 20.78
N LEU A 582 -7.42 5.78 20.66
CA LEU A 582 -7.83 4.63 21.47
C LEU A 582 -8.29 3.53 20.53
N ASN A 583 -7.51 2.46 20.49
CA ASN A 583 -7.75 1.29 19.68
C ASN A 583 -7.91 0.07 20.58
N THR A 584 -9.08 -0.54 20.55
CA THR A 584 -9.25 -1.89 21.12
C THR A 584 -8.51 -2.92 20.27
N SER A 585 -8.37 -4.16 20.76
CA SER A 585 -7.69 -5.21 20.00
C SER A 585 -8.35 -5.40 18.63
N PRO A 586 -7.60 -5.30 17.52
CA PRO A 586 -8.13 -5.53 16.17
C PRO A 586 -8.53 -6.99 15.95
N PHE A 587 -8.14 -7.87 16.87
CA PHE A 587 -8.39 -9.31 16.79
C PHE A 587 -9.75 -9.72 17.40
N ASN A 588 -10.43 -8.81 18.08
CA ASN A 588 -11.73 -9.08 18.67
C ASN A 588 -12.85 -9.04 17.63
N LYS A 589 -13.94 -9.76 17.94
CA LYS A 589 -15.20 -9.75 17.17
C LYS A 589 -15.68 -8.32 16.87
N TRP A 590 -15.60 -7.47 17.89
CA TRP A 590 -15.80 -6.04 17.80
C TRP A 590 -14.46 -5.36 18.07
N SER A 591 -14.02 -4.51 17.15
CA SER A 591 -12.85 -3.67 17.36
C SER A 591 -13.17 -2.23 17.00
N ILE A 592 -12.97 -1.35 17.97
CA ILE A 592 -13.11 0.10 17.85
C ILE A 592 -11.71 0.70 17.65
N GLN A 593 -11.61 1.58 16.67
CA GLN A 593 -10.51 2.51 16.49
C GLN A 593 -11.07 3.92 16.62
N SER A 594 -10.40 4.78 17.37
CA SER A 594 -10.86 6.15 17.55
C SER A 594 -9.72 7.13 17.61
N VAL A 595 -9.93 8.28 16.97
CA VAL A 595 -9.04 9.43 17.01
C VAL A 595 -9.88 10.64 17.40
N PHE A 596 -9.56 11.24 18.53
CA PHE A 596 -10.17 12.49 18.97
C PHE A 596 -9.11 13.56 19.03
N MET A 597 -9.40 14.74 18.51
CA MET A 597 -8.50 15.89 18.55
C MET A 597 -9.29 17.17 18.77
N TYR A 598 -8.80 18.03 19.65
CA TYR A 598 -9.38 19.33 19.91
C TYR A 598 -8.28 20.37 20.09
N GLY A 599 -8.56 21.60 19.67
CA GLY A 599 -7.70 22.73 19.95
C GLY A 599 -7.97 23.89 19.01
N GLY A 600 -6.98 24.78 18.90
CA GLY A 600 -7.04 25.92 18.00
C GLY A 600 -7.00 25.50 16.52
N PHE A 601 -7.56 26.35 15.67
CA PHE A 601 -7.53 26.22 14.22
C PHE A 601 -7.63 27.61 13.61
N TYR A 602 -6.49 28.13 13.12
CA TYR A 602 -6.34 29.53 12.75
C TYR A 602 -6.75 30.47 13.90
N ASN A 603 -7.78 31.30 13.71
CA ASN A 603 -8.33 32.21 14.72
C ASN A 603 -9.43 31.58 15.60
N GLY A 604 -9.86 30.36 15.29
CA GLY A 604 -10.95 29.66 15.98
C GLY A 604 -10.52 28.34 16.60
N THR A 605 -11.46 27.41 16.72
CA THR A 605 -11.20 26.05 17.20
C THR A 605 -11.72 24.98 16.24
N LEU A 606 -11.08 23.82 16.30
CA LEU A 606 -11.48 22.61 15.58
C LEU A 606 -11.59 21.45 16.57
N LEU A 607 -12.73 20.78 16.55
CA LEU A 607 -12.88 19.43 17.06
C LEU A 607 -12.92 18.47 15.87
N ASN A 608 -12.06 17.46 15.91
CA ASN A 608 -12.07 16.34 14.98
C ASN A 608 -12.29 15.05 15.78
N ALA A 609 -13.31 14.28 15.42
CA ALA A 609 -13.58 12.96 15.96
C ALA A 609 -13.75 11.96 14.81
N ASP A 610 -12.89 10.94 14.76
CA ASP A 610 -12.99 9.81 13.85
C ASP A 610 -13.19 8.54 14.69
N LEU A 611 -14.33 7.87 14.51
CA LEU A 611 -14.67 6.64 15.18
C LEU A 611 -14.93 5.55 14.14
N SER A 612 -14.11 4.52 14.12
CA SER A 612 -14.23 3.36 13.23
C SER A 612 -14.53 2.09 14.02
N ILE A 613 -15.76 1.61 13.92
CA ILE A 613 -16.25 0.38 14.54
C ILE A 613 -16.18 -0.74 13.51
N HIS A 614 -15.45 -1.79 13.83
CA HIS A 614 -15.35 -2.99 13.02
C HIS A 614 -16.06 -4.13 13.73
N PHE A 615 -16.88 -4.85 12.98
CA PHE A 615 -17.56 -6.05 13.39
C PHE A 615 -17.16 -7.19 12.45
N ARG A 616 -16.79 -8.32 13.03
CA ARG A 616 -16.45 -9.54 12.32
C ARG A 616 -17.22 -10.66 12.98
N SER A 617 -18.17 -11.28 12.28
CA SER A 617 -18.95 -12.38 12.84
C SER A 617 -18.86 -13.56 11.90
N SER A 618 -18.29 -14.67 12.38
CA SER A 618 -17.84 -15.80 11.54
C SER A 618 -16.75 -15.41 10.53
N GLU A 619 -16.31 -16.39 9.77
CA GLU A 619 -15.35 -16.25 8.66
C GLU A 619 -15.95 -15.42 7.49
N LYS A 620 -17.28 -15.35 7.40
CA LYS A 620 -18.01 -14.89 6.21
C LYS A 620 -18.42 -13.43 6.25
N LEU A 621 -18.76 -12.89 7.42
CA LEU A 621 -19.33 -11.54 7.55
C LEU A 621 -18.35 -10.57 8.22
N SER A 622 -18.11 -9.45 7.55
CA SER A 622 -17.40 -8.31 8.11
C SER A 622 -18.14 -7.01 7.81
N MET A 623 -18.11 -6.09 8.77
CA MET A 623 -18.71 -4.77 8.66
C MET A 623 -17.77 -3.75 9.29
N MET A 624 -17.64 -2.60 8.64
CA MET A 624 -16.95 -1.44 9.16
C MET A 624 -17.90 -0.25 9.10
N THR A 625 -18.03 0.47 10.20
CA THR A 625 -18.77 1.73 10.28
C THR A 625 -17.81 2.79 10.78
N GLN A 626 -17.60 3.83 9.99
CA GLN A 626 -16.75 4.96 10.31
C GLN A 626 -17.60 6.23 10.39
N ILE A 627 -17.45 6.97 11.48
CA ILE A 627 -18.11 8.24 11.74
C ILE A 627 -17.03 9.29 11.89
N GLN A 628 -17.01 10.26 10.99
CA GLN A 628 -16.09 11.40 11.07
C GLN A 628 -16.88 12.66 11.35
N SER A 629 -16.45 13.44 12.33
CA SER A 629 -17.07 14.70 12.73
C SER A 629 -16.03 15.79 12.84
N PHE A 630 -16.24 16.87 12.10
CA PHE A 630 -15.43 18.08 12.14
C PHE A 630 -16.32 19.23 12.60
N ILE A 631 -16.00 19.84 13.74
CA ILE A 631 -16.75 20.98 14.27
C ILE A 631 -15.80 22.16 14.34
N LEU A 632 -16.02 23.14 13.48
CA LEU A 632 -15.29 24.40 13.44
C LEU A 632 -16.10 25.46 14.18
N LYS A 633 -15.47 26.18 15.09
CA LYS A 633 -16.10 27.30 15.81
C LYS A 633 -15.28 28.56 15.66
N ARG A 634 -15.94 29.66 15.25
CA ARG A 634 -15.35 31.00 15.12
C ARG A 634 -14.10 31.03 14.23
N VAL A 635 -14.15 30.34 13.09
CA VAL A 635 -13.02 30.24 12.15
C VAL A 635 -13.19 31.23 11.00
N GLY A 636 -12.08 31.79 10.53
CA GLY A 636 -12.03 32.68 9.38
C GLY A 636 -12.52 34.09 9.69
N TYR A 637 -12.59 34.92 8.64
CA TYR A 637 -12.94 36.34 8.73
C TYR A 637 -14.33 36.59 9.32
N SER A 638 -15.31 35.78 8.90
CA SER A 638 -16.72 35.90 9.31
C SER A 638 -17.02 35.25 10.66
N ASN A 639 -16.01 34.75 11.39
CA ASN A 639 -16.19 33.94 12.59
C ASN A 639 -17.19 32.78 12.38
N ALA A 640 -17.11 32.14 11.22
CA ALA A 640 -18.01 31.08 10.83
C ALA A 640 -17.90 29.89 11.79
N SER A 641 -19.05 29.27 12.08
CA SER A 641 -19.12 27.99 12.77
C SER A 641 -19.87 27.02 11.88
N THR A 642 -19.27 25.85 11.65
CA THR A 642 -19.86 24.82 10.80
C THR A 642 -19.51 23.45 11.36
N SER A 643 -20.36 22.47 11.09
CA SER A 643 -20.09 21.09 11.42
C SER A 643 -20.29 20.20 10.21
N ILE A 644 -19.35 19.29 10.01
CA ILE A 644 -19.38 18.31 8.93
C ILE A 644 -19.34 16.94 9.55
N HIS A 645 -20.35 16.14 9.24
CA HIS A 645 -20.47 14.77 9.73
C HIS A 645 -20.57 13.83 8.55
N LEU A 646 -19.62 12.90 8.46
CA LEU A 646 -19.59 11.84 7.48
C LEU A 646 -19.86 10.50 8.16
N LEU A 647 -20.78 9.75 7.59
CA LEU A 647 -21.00 8.34 7.94
C LEU A 647 -20.56 7.50 6.75
N PHE A 648 -19.62 6.60 6.98
CA PHE A 648 -19.17 5.61 6.02
C PHE A 648 -19.47 4.22 6.56
N LYS A 649 -20.13 3.38 5.77
CA LYS A 649 -20.43 1.99 6.13
C LYS A 649 -19.97 1.08 5.01
N GLN A 650 -19.29 0.01 5.38
CA GLN A 650 -18.84 -1.04 4.48
C GLN A 650 -19.28 -2.37 5.05
N LEU A 651 -20.00 -3.16 4.26
CA LEU A 651 -20.42 -4.52 4.59
C LEU A 651 -19.80 -5.47 3.58
N ARG A 652 -19.30 -6.62 4.02
CA ARG A 652 -18.85 -7.69 3.15
C ARG A 652 -19.32 -9.02 3.68
N TYR A 653 -19.92 -9.80 2.80
CA TYR A 653 -20.39 -11.15 3.05
C TYR A 653 -19.81 -12.09 2.00
N ALA A 654 -18.94 -13.00 2.43
CA ALA A 654 -18.38 -14.06 1.61
C ALA A 654 -19.27 -15.30 1.70
N ILE A 655 -19.99 -15.62 0.63
CA ILE A 655 -20.78 -16.86 0.52
C ILE A 655 -19.81 -18.05 0.51
N THR A 656 -18.79 -17.93 -0.32
CA THR A 656 -17.57 -18.75 -0.39
C THR A 656 -16.36 -17.81 -0.58
N PRO A 657 -15.10 -18.28 -0.45
CA PRO A 657 -13.93 -17.46 -0.79
C PRO A 657 -13.93 -16.88 -2.21
N ARG A 658 -14.75 -17.43 -3.11
CA ARG A 658 -14.88 -17.04 -4.52
C ARG A 658 -16.17 -16.29 -4.84
N MET A 659 -17.11 -16.16 -3.91
CA MET A 659 -18.39 -15.49 -4.12
C MET A 659 -18.64 -14.47 -3.00
N ILE A 660 -18.57 -13.19 -3.35
CA ILE A 660 -18.56 -12.08 -2.38
C ILE A 660 -19.66 -11.08 -2.74
N VAL A 661 -20.44 -10.72 -1.73
CA VAL A 661 -21.32 -9.55 -1.77
C VAL A 661 -20.68 -8.47 -0.91
N SER A 662 -20.48 -7.28 -1.48
CA SER A 662 -19.99 -6.12 -0.76
C SER A 662 -20.91 -4.92 -0.97
N SER A 663 -21.12 -4.17 0.10
CA SER A 663 -21.84 -2.90 0.08
C SER A 663 -20.96 -1.82 0.67
N MET A 664 -20.93 -0.67 0.01
CA MET A 664 -20.26 0.54 0.47
C MET A 664 -21.27 1.68 0.43
N THR A 665 -21.42 2.38 1.54
CA THR A 665 -22.36 3.49 1.65
C THR A 665 -21.67 4.66 2.33
N GLN A 666 -21.86 5.85 1.79
CA GLN A 666 -21.35 7.10 2.33
C GLN A 666 -22.47 8.12 2.41
N PHE A 667 -22.59 8.80 3.55
CA PHE A 667 -23.51 9.88 3.78
C PHE A 667 -22.76 11.10 4.29
N ASN A 668 -22.97 12.25 3.64
CA ASN A 668 -22.57 13.56 4.14
C ASN A 668 -23.80 14.29 4.65
N LEU A 669 -23.86 14.48 5.97
CA LEU A 669 -25.03 15.06 6.65
C LEU A 669 -25.19 16.56 6.37
N GLN A 670 -24.10 17.28 6.06
CA GLN A 670 -24.15 18.72 5.81
C GLN A 670 -24.83 19.04 4.47
N ASN A 671 -24.42 18.35 3.40
CA ASN A 671 -24.93 18.62 2.04
C ASN A 671 -26.01 17.61 1.61
N ARG A 672 -26.46 16.75 2.53
CA ARG A 672 -27.40 15.64 2.27
C ARG A 672 -27.01 14.83 1.03
N GLN A 673 -25.72 14.50 0.95
CA GLN A 673 -25.19 13.72 -0.16
C GLN A 673 -25.10 12.25 0.25
N THR A 674 -25.66 11.37 -0.58
CA THR A 674 -25.66 9.92 -0.37
C THR A 674 -24.96 9.24 -1.53
N GLY A 675 -24.06 8.32 -1.25
CA GLY A 675 -23.47 7.41 -2.23
C GLY A 675 -23.62 5.98 -1.76
N ILE A 676 -24.16 5.10 -2.61
CA ILE A 676 -24.30 3.67 -2.37
C ILE A 676 -23.64 2.93 -3.52
N ASN A 677 -22.85 1.92 -3.20
CA ASN A 677 -22.32 0.95 -4.14
C ASN A 677 -22.58 -0.46 -3.60
N LEU A 678 -23.22 -1.31 -4.39
CA LEU A 678 -23.42 -2.72 -4.11
C LEU A 678 -22.70 -3.51 -5.19
N ARG A 679 -21.95 -4.54 -4.81
CA ARG A 679 -21.18 -5.38 -5.72
C ARG A 679 -21.34 -6.84 -5.35
N TYR A 680 -21.70 -7.65 -6.32
CA TYR A 680 -21.55 -9.10 -6.29
C TYR A 680 -20.38 -9.47 -7.20
N ALA A 681 -19.48 -10.30 -6.70
CA ALA A 681 -18.32 -10.80 -7.42
C ALA A 681 -18.28 -12.33 -7.30
N TRP A 682 -18.24 -13.03 -8.43
CA TRP A 682 -18.07 -14.47 -8.47
C TRP A 682 -16.86 -14.84 -9.32
N GLU A 683 -15.83 -15.39 -8.68
CA GLU A 683 -14.68 -16.02 -9.31
C GLU A 683 -15.00 -17.48 -9.67
N PHE A 684 -15.44 -17.74 -10.90
CA PHE A 684 -15.83 -19.09 -11.33
C PHE A 684 -14.62 -19.96 -11.75
N ARG A 685 -13.49 -19.33 -12.08
CA ARG A 685 -12.16 -19.94 -12.31
C ARG A 685 -11.10 -18.95 -11.80
N PRO A 686 -9.88 -19.39 -11.46
CA PRO A 686 -8.81 -18.48 -11.03
C PRO A 686 -8.70 -17.26 -11.95
N LEU A 687 -8.88 -16.06 -11.38
CA LEU A 687 -8.87 -14.76 -12.08
C LEU A 687 -9.94 -14.55 -13.18
N SER A 688 -10.97 -15.40 -13.26
CA SER A 688 -12.12 -15.23 -14.17
C SER A 688 -13.39 -14.93 -13.38
N PHE A 689 -14.09 -13.85 -13.73
CA PHE A 689 -15.10 -13.26 -12.88
C PHE A 689 -16.41 -12.94 -13.59
N VAL A 690 -17.51 -13.05 -12.83
CA VAL A 690 -18.78 -12.38 -13.10
C VAL A 690 -18.99 -11.31 -12.04
N TYR A 691 -19.30 -10.09 -12.46
CA TYR A 691 -19.60 -8.97 -11.59
C TYR A 691 -20.98 -8.40 -11.87
N PHE A 692 -21.71 -8.08 -10.80
CA PHE A 692 -22.87 -7.19 -10.83
C PHE A 692 -22.62 -6.03 -9.89
N ILE A 693 -22.69 -4.80 -10.38
CA ILE A 693 -22.45 -3.59 -9.60
C ILE A 693 -23.65 -2.67 -9.75
N TYR A 694 -24.21 -2.24 -8.64
CA TYR A 694 -25.20 -1.18 -8.57
C TYR A 694 -24.59 0.03 -7.86
N SER A 695 -24.72 1.20 -8.46
CA SER A 695 -24.29 2.47 -7.89
C SER A 695 -25.45 3.45 -7.85
N PHE A 696 -25.62 4.15 -6.73
CA PHE A 696 -26.58 5.22 -6.57
C PHE A 696 -25.90 6.40 -5.92
N ASN A 697 -26.01 7.58 -6.52
CA ASN A 697 -25.54 8.82 -5.93
C ASN A 697 -26.68 9.84 -5.94
N GLU A 698 -26.85 10.51 -4.81
CA GLU A 698 -27.81 11.59 -4.65
C GLU A 698 -27.12 12.78 -4.01
N GLN A 699 -27.32 13.96 -4.58
CA GLN A 699 -26.76 15.20 -4.07
C GLN A 699 -27.77 16.33 -4.24
N ASN A 700 -28.01 17.09 -3.17
CA ASN A 700 -28.77 18.31 -3.25
C ASN A 700 -27.84 19.47 -3.63
N ARG A 701 -28.09 20.13 -4.76
CA ARG A 701 -27.30 21.27 -5.25
C ARG A 701 -28.26 22.38 -5.66
N ASN A 702 -28.13 23.56 -5.07
CA ASN A 702 -28.96 24.74 -5.39
C ASN A 702 -30.48 24.49 -5.37
N ASN A 703 -30.98 23.76 -4.36
CA ASN A 703 -32.38 23.33 -4.23
C ASN A 703 -32.88 22.33 -5.29
N PHE A 704 -31.98 21.77 -6.11
CA PHE A 704 -32.29 20.67 -7.01
C PHE A 704 -31.68 19.36 -6.51
N LEU A 705 -32.48 18.29 -6.53
CA LEU A 705 -32.04 16.95 -6.19
C LEU A 705 -31.46 16.25 -7.42
N LYS A 706 -30.12 16.23 -7.52
CA LYS A 706 -29.43 15.46 -8.54
C LYS A 706 -29.34 13.99 -8.12
N GLN A 707 -29.85 13.10 -8.96
CA GLN A 707 -29.78 11.65 -8.74
C GLN A 707 -29.08 10.96 -9.90
N GLU A 708 -28.20 10.03 -9.60
CA GLU A 708 -27.51 9.20 -10.59
C GLU A 708 -27.58 7.74 -10.17
N GLN A 709 -27.94 6.87 -11.11
CA GLN A 709 -28.04 5.44 -10.91
C GLN A 709 -27.24 4.73 -11.99
N GLY A 710 -26.55 3.67 -11.60
CA GLY A 710 -25.76 2.85 -12.50
C GLY A 710 -25.97 1.38 -12.18
N PHE A 711 -26.18 0.56 -13.20
CA PHE A 711 -26.12 -0.89 -13.10
C PHE A 711 -25.11 -1.41 -14.11
N ILE A 712 -24.18 -2.23 -13.66
CA ILE A 712 -23.12 -2.81 -14.47
C ILE A 712 -23.18 -4.33 -14.32
N ALA A 713 -23.21 -5.03 -15.45
CA ALA A 713 -22.97 -6.46 -15.53
C ALA A 713 -21.70 -6.70 -16.34
N LYS A 714 -20.74 -7.43 -15.78
CA LYS A 714 -19.46 -7.73 -16.44
C LYS A 714 -19.14 -9.22 -16.35
N ILE A 715 -18.63 -9.76 -17.45
CA ILE A 715 -17.97 -11.07 -17.47
C ILE A 715 -16.54 -10.92 -17.99
N SER A 716 -15.59 -11.59 -17.35
CA SER A 716 -14.22 -11.72 -17.84
C SER A 716 -13.75 -13.17 -17.72
N TYR A 717 -13.01 -13.61 -18.72
CA TYR A 717 -12.52 -14.99 -18.80
C TYR A 717 -11.02 -14.95 -19.06
N ILE A 718 -10.22 -15.55 -18.17
CA ILE A 718 -8.78 -15.68 -18.40
C ILE A 718 -8.47 -17.02 -19.05
N HIS A 719 -7.60 -17.00 -20.05
CA HIS A 719 -7.00 -18.18 -20.64
C HIS A 719 -5.48 -18.05 -20.61
N GLN A 720 -4.81 -19.12 -20.23
CA GLN A 720 -3.36 -19.22 -20.14
C GLN A 720 -2.88 -20.32 -21.10
N PHE A 721 -1.88 -19.99 -21.92
CA PHE A 721 -1.26 -20.89 -22.90
C PHE A 721 0.09 -21.41 -22.42
#